data_AF-A0A3A1V309-F1
#
_entry.id   AF-A0A3A1V309-F1
#
_cell.length_a   1.000
_cell.length_b   1.000
_cell.length_c   1.000
_cell.angle_alpha   90.00
_cell.angle_beta   90.00
_cell.angle_gamma   90.00
#
_symmetry.space_group_name_H-M   'P 1'
#
loop_
_entity.id
_entity.type
_entity.pdbx_description
1 polymer ?
#
loop_
_entity_poly.entity_id
_entity_poly.type
_entity_poly.pdbx_seq_one_letter_code
_entity_poly.pdbx_strand_id
1 'polypeptide(L)'
;MEQLVVETNKPSRLLRLAGWLFFRYKARLNKENRVTSFAAGSSALFSTAAMAVAVLGMPTGMGTLADMLLFLSGNLMLMGLLVFILSILLACMYVPLPNRLTAAWLYTAGQGVIILHFTEIGLFFAILFGLLYACASVGGGLLIGAVLHMKRSPLWKASTGILVALAVTFVSQLSNWPAPLAPPVRSLPASTETGDQTAGVEMASLDNPAELGPFEVETFYYGSGKDKHRDQFGEEVHVLTEPVDASAYITHWPKLKTLFWGFDQRDLPINGTVWMPVGEGPFPLVLIVHGNHLMEYFSDGGYAYLGELLASRGMIAVSVDANFMNYSVWSSLPNDDMKMRGWLLLKHLQQIQRLDEAAVGTSPFAGKVDFEKVALIGHSRGGQAVSIAADADRWFRDDQTLDSLDEVNIQSVIAIAPTDKRVDDQSARLKDINYFTIQGAMDADVNNFFGDRQYNRVSFTENSKAFKAALYIAHANHSQFNTAWGSSDERLPGGLFLNKEGLMDAEEQRLIAKVYISAFLEATLMGQSEYKALFQDYRSGLHWLPASTGYVSRYDEASIWKAASFEASNGLAASTSMDGMKSGEKETAKDRDGNSKGTSGMALEWEKPGASYELELSSGAARRLKSLGEGSFVFSMSNLEWELGASEPLPPLPEAELSLVLESGEKRVLKLSSFMAAQEPAYTSFLTMGFLEHRMKNNKYKNPVEAVFQTYIIPLQMFKPASDADSDHNGLSGLQPDLIKRIEFRFLSERGKVMLDDIGFLPEGGAYVNYRK
;
A
#
# COMPACT_ATOMS: atom_id res chain seq x y z
N MET A 1 14.34 45.34 89.58
CA MET A 1 14.37 43.95 89.05
C MET A 1 12.93 43.53 88.83
N GLU A 2 12.49 43.43 87.58
CA GLU A 2 11.67 42.32 87.10
C GLU A 2 11.54 42.44 85.59
N GLN A 3 12.02 41.41 84.91
CA GLN A 3 12.08 41.27 83.46
C GLN A 3 10.71 40.82 82.96
N LEU A 4 10.07 41.65 82.12
CA LEU A 4 9.04 41.20 81.20
C LEU A 4 9.72 40.44 80.06
N VAL A 5 9.71 39.11 80.18
CA VAL A 5 10.08 38.18 79.10
C VAL A 5 9.04 38.33 77.99
N VAL A 6 9.43 39.00 76.91
CA VAL A 6 8.67 39.03 75.66
C VAL A 6 8.76 37.64 75.03
N GLU A 7 7.68 36.87 75.18
CA GLU A 7 7.47 35.61 74.49
C GLU A 7 7.41 35.90 72.98
N THR A 8 8.51 35.64 72.28
CA THR A 8 8.57 35.79 70.82
C THR A 8 7.70 34.70 70.21
N ASN A 9 6.48 35.08 69.83
CA ASN A 9 5.55 34.22 69.09
C ASN A 9 6.26 33.64 67.86
N LYS A 10 6.71 32.39 67.97
CA LYS A 10 7.30 31.67 66.83
C LYS A 10 6.23 31.65 65.73
N PRO A 11 6.54 32.12 64.51
CA PRO A 11 5.56 32.14 63.43
C PRO A 11 4.98 30.74 63.24
N SER A 12 3.66 30.68 63.00
CA SER A 12 2.95 29.42 62.78
C SER A 12 3.65 28.62 61.69
N ARG A 13 3.52 27.27 61.71
CA ARG A 13 4.13 26.41 60.69
C ARG A 13 3.73 26.84 59.27
N LEU A 14 2.50 27.31 59.10
CA LEU A 14 1.97 27.90 57.86
C LEU A 14 2.72 29.18 57.43
N LEU A 15 2.94 30.12 58.35
CA LEU A 15 3.69 31.36 58.06
C LEU A 15 5.15 31.08 57.66
N ARG A 16 5.79 30.09 58.31
CA ARG A 16 7.15 29.66 57.95
C ARG A 16 7.21 28.98 56.58
N LEU A 17 6.25 28.13 56.27
CA LEU A 17 6.13 27.49 54.96
C LEU A 17 5.87 28.53 53.86
N ALA A 18 4.96 29.47 54.09
CA ALA A 18 4.66 30.57 53.15
C ALA A 18 5.89 31.47 52.91
N GLY A 19 6.62 31.83 53.97
CA GLY A 19 7.87 32.59 53.85
C GLY A 19 8.95 31.84 53.08
N TRP A 20 9.09 30.53 53.32
CA TRP A 20 10.01 29.68 52.56
C TRP A 20 9.64 29.59 51.08
N LEU A 21 8.35 29.35 50.76
CA LEU A 21 7.86 29.31 49.39
C LEU A 21 8.07 30.64 48.66
N PHE A 22 7.82 31.77 49.32
CA PHE A 22 8.05 33.09 48.73
C PHE A 22 9.53 33.36 48.44
N PHE A 23 10.42 32.95 49.35
CA PHE A 23 11.87 33.03 49.11
C PHE A 23 12.27 32.16 47.91
N ARG A 24 11.76 30.93 47.82
CA ARG A 24 12.03 30.00 46.70
C ARG A 24 11.51 30.54 45.38
N TYR A 25 10.31 31.11 45.39
CA TYR A 25 9.73 31.79 44.25
C TYR A 25 10.66 32.90 43.73
N LYS A 26 11.19 33.76 44.60
CA LYS A 26 12.15 34.80 44.18
C LYS A 26 13.47 34.20 43.68
N ALA A 27 13.99 33.20 44.40
CA ALA A 27 15.27 32.57 44.08
C ALA A 27 15.29 31.83 42.73
N ARG A 28 14.12 31.50 42.16
CA ARG A 28 14.03 30.76 40.90
C ARG A 28 14.78 31.40 39.73
N LEU A 29 14.91 32.73 39.72
CA LEU A 29 15.57 33.49 38.65
C LEU A 29 17.01 33.90 38.98
N ASN A 30 17.54 33.57 40.17
CA ASN A 30 18.85 34.06 40.63
C ASN A 30 20.03 33.62 39.75
N LYS A 31 19.87 32.54 38.97
CA LYS A 31 20.90 31.96 38.11
C LYS A 31 20.65 32.26 36.62
N GLU A 32 19.68 33.09 36.31
CA GLU A 32 19.33 33.47 34.95
C GLU A 32 20.12 34.70 34.50
N ASN A 33 20.55 34.71 33.24
CA ASN A 33 21.17 35.87 32.59
C ASN A 33 20.60 36.06 31.18
N ARG A 34 21.14 37.03 30.41
CA ARG A 34 20.65 37.27 29.04
C ARG A 34 20.85 36.05 28.14
N VAL A 35 21.97 35.34 28.26
CA VAL A 35 22.28 34.15 27.45
C VAL A 35 21.34 32.99 27.79
N THR A 36 21.07 32.72 29.07
CA THR A 36 20.09 31.69 29.47
C THR A 36 18.66 32.06 29.06
N SER A 37 18.36 33.36 28.99
CA SER A 37 17.07 33.85 28.46
C SER A 37 16.92 33.58 26.97
N PHE A 38 17.98 33.77 26.16
CA PHE A 38 17.97 33.37 24.75
C PHE A 38 17.85 31.86 24.58
N ALA A 39 18.52 31.06 25.42
CA ALA A 39 18.38 29.61 25.44
C ALA A 39 16.94 29.16 25.75
N ALA A 40 16.29 29.76 26.76
CA ALA A 40 14.91 29.45 27.08
C ALA A 40 13.93 29.87 25.95
N GLY A 41 14.20 31.00 25.30
CA GLY A 41 13.44 31.45 24.12
C GLY A 41 13.62 30.51 22.92
N SER A 42 14.82 30.00 22.70
CA SER A 42 15.10 28.99 21.66
C SER A 42 14.36 27.67 21.92
N SER A 43 14.29 27.22 23.17
CA SER A 43 13.46 26.06 23.55
C SER A 43 11.97 26.28 23.24
N ALA A 44 11.45 27.50 23.41
CA ALA A 44 10.09 27.84 23.01
C ALA A 44 9.89 27.82 21.49
N LEU A 45 10.87 28.32 20.73
CA LEU A 45 10.84 28.26 19.27
C LEU A 45 10.84 26.81 18.76
N PHE A 46 11.74 25.96 19.27
CA PHE A 46 11.80 24.54 18.90
C PHE A 46 10.53 23.79 19.31
N SER A 47 10.03 24.02 20.53
CA SER A 47 8.75 23.48 20.98
C SER A 47 7.59 23.85 20.04
N THR A 48 7.55 25.10 19.59
CA THR A 48 6.53 25.60 18.66
C THR A 48 6.70 24.98 17.27
N ALA A 49 7.94 24.84 16.78
CA ALA A 49 8.22 24.19 15.51
C ALA A 49 7.82 22.70 15.52
N ALA A 50 8.16 21.97 16.59
CA ALA A 50 7.74 20.58 16.76
C ALA A 50 6.21 20.43 16.81
N MET A 51 5.52 21.34 17.51
CA MET A 51 4.05 21.38 17.51
C MET A 51 3.51 21.67 16.11
N ALA A 52 4.08 22.63 15.38
CA ALA A 52 3.64 22.97 14.03
C ALA A 52 3.70 21.76 13.09
N VAL A 53 4.78 20.98 13.15
CA VAL A 53 4.89 19.73 12.38
C VAL A 53 3.84 18.70 12.82
N ALA A 54 3.63 18.53 14.13
CA ALA A 54 2.64 17.58 14.64
C ALA A 54 1.21 17.94 14.22
N VAL A 55 0.86 19.24 14.22
CA VAL A 55 -0.47 19.74 13.84
C VAL A 55 -0.82 19.39 12.39
N LEU A 56 0.17 19.40 11.48
CA LEU A 56 -0.05 19.00 10.09
C LEU A 56 -0.48 17.53 9.94
N GLY A 57 -0.24 16.67 10.93
CA GLY A 57 -0.73 15.29 10.97
C GLY A 57 -1.99 15.08 11.81
N MET A 58 -2.54 16.15 12.40
CA MET A 58 -3.68 16.11 13.31
C MET A 58 -4.71 17.21 12.99
N PRO A 59 -5.21 17.29 11.74
CA PRO A 59 -6.15 18.34 11.34
C PRO A 59 -7.45 18.25 12.14
N THR A 60 -8.07 19.40 12.41
CA THR A 60 -9.43 19.45 12.98
C THR A 60 -10.51 19.59 11.89
N GLY A 61 -10.08 19.96 10.68
CA GLY A 61 -10.95 20.28 9.54
C GLY A 61 -11.47 21.72 9.54
N MET A 62 -11.07 22.58 10.49
CA MET A 62 -11.30 24.04 10.42
C MET A 62 -10.36 24.77 9.44
N GLY A 63 -9.45 24.03 8.80
CA GLY A 63 -8.42 24.54 7.91
C GLY A 63 -7.07 24.75 8.61
N THR A 64 -5.99 24.56 7.85
CA THR A 64 -4.60 24.53 8.37
C THR A 64 -4.22 25.77 9.18
N LEU A 65 -4.67 26.97 8.76
CA LEU A 65 -4.36 28.21 9.48
C LEU A 65 -5.02 28.26 10.86
N ALA A 66 -6.29 27.85 10.95
CA ALA A 66 -7.03 27.82 12.21
C ALA A 66 -6.41 26.80 13.17
N ASP A 67 -6.05 25.62 12.66
CA ASP A 67 -5.37 24.57 13.42
C ASP A 67 -4.02 25.06 13.95
N MET A 68 -3.21 25.68 13.09
CA MET A 68 -1.93 26.27 13.51
C MET A 68 -2.12 27.32 14.61
N LEU A 69 -3.06 28.25 14.46
CA LEU A 69 -3.31 29.28 15.47
C LEU A 69 -3.77 28.67 16.80
N LEU A 70 -4.69 27.71 16.76
CA LEU A 70 -5.24 27.04 17.95
C LEU A 70 -4.14 26.29 18.72
N PHE A 71 -3.45 25.37 18.05
CA PHE A 71 -2.49 24.48 18.70
C PHE A 71 -1.20 25.18 19.09
N LEU A 72 -0.70 26.12 18.30
CA LEU A 72 0.52 26.86 18.65
C LEU A 72 0.26 27.84 19.80
N SER A 73 -0.89 28.51 19.82
CA SER A 73 -1.27 29.36 20.96
C SER A 73 -1.45 28.53 22.23
N GLY A 74 -2.15 27.39 22.12
CA GLY A 74 -2.31 26.43 23.22
C GLY A 74 -0.96 25.93 23.74
N ASN A 75 -0.03 25.57 22.85
CA ASN A 75 1.32 25.15 23.20
C ASN A 75 2.09 26.24 23.95
N LEU A 76 2.08 27.49 23.47
CA LEU A 76 2.79 28.60 24.12
C LEU A 76 2.20 28.93 25.50
N MET A 77 0.87 28.89 25.64
CA MET A 77 0.19 29.09 26.92
C MET A 77 0.55 27.97 27.91
N LEU A 78 0.47 26.72 27.47
CA LEU A 78 0.80 25.55 28.29
C LEU A 78 2.28 25.58 28.69
N MET A 79 3.17 25.87 27.75
CA MET A 79 4.60 26.04 28.02
C MET A 79 4.82 27.15 29.05
N GLY A 80 4.24 28.33 28.87
CA GLY A 80 4.38 29.44 29.81
C GLY A 80 3.96 29.06 31.23
N LEU A 81 2.82 28.38 31.37
CA LEU A 81 2.31 27.89 32.64
C LEU A 81 3.21 26.83 33.27
N LEU A 82 3.57 25.78 32.51
CA LEU A 82 4.37 24.67 33.04
C LEU A 82 5.80 25.09 33.33
N VAL A 83 6.42 25.93 32.50
CA VAL A 83 7.75 26.48 32.78
C VAL A 83 7.72 27.33 34.05
N PHE A 84 6.66 28.13 34.26
CA PHE A 84 6.48 28.88 35.49
C PHE A 84 6.40 27.96 36.71
N ILE A 85 5.51 26.97 36.70
CA ILE A 85 5.32 26.02 37.82
C ILE A 85 6.60 25.21 38.08
N LEU A 86 7.17 24.61 37.05
CA LEU A 86 8.38 23.78 37.14
C LEU A 86 9.58 24.59 37.64
N SER A 87 9.73 25.85 37.22
CA SER A 87 10.83 26.69 37.72
C SER A 87 10.75 26.93 39.24
N ILE A 88 9.53 27.01 39.80
CA ILE A 88 9.31 27.13 41.25
C ILE A 88 9.61 25.80 41.94
N LEU A 89 9.17 24.67 41.37
CA LEU A 89 9.44 23.33 41.90
C LEU A 89 10.94 23.03 41.94
N LEU A 90 11.67 23.32 40.86
CA LEU A 90 13.13 23.15 40.80
C LEU A 90 13.85 24.01 41.83
N ALA A 91 13.38 25.26 42.05
CA ALA A 91 13.90 26.11 43.12
C ALA A 91 13.63 25.55 44.52
N CYS A 92 12.46 24.94 44.74
CA CYS A 92 12.08 24.22 45.96
C CYS A 92 12.94 22.98 46.20
N MET A 93 13.36 22.29 45.14
CA MET A 93 14.25 21.12 45.17
C MET A 93 15.75 21.47 45.22
N TYR A 94 16.12 22.76 45.32
CA TYR A 94 17.51 23.22 45.40
C TYR A 94 18.36 22.82 44.17
N VAL A 95 17.74 22.66 43.00
CA VAL A 95 18.44 22.25 41.78
C VAL A 95 19.53 23.29 41.43
N PRO A 96 20.78 22.87 41.17
CA PRO A 96 21.89 23.79 41.01
C PRO A 96 21.92 24.52 39.66
N LEU A 97 20.89 24.43 38.82
CA LEU A 97 20.84 24.94 37.44
C LEU A 97 20.00 26.23 37.29
N PRO A 98 20.04 26.94 36.15
CA PRO A 98 19.10 28.02 35.85
C PRO A 98 17.67 27.46 35.70
N ASN A 99 16.86 27.61 36.75
CA ASN A 99 15.60 26.86 36.89
C ASN A 99 14.59 27.12 35.77
N ARG A 100 14.54 28.33 35.19
CA ARG A 100 13.60 28.63 34.10
C ARG A 100 14.09 27.99 32.79
N LEU A 101 15.38 28.05 32.49
CA LEU A 101 15.97 27.33 31.36
C LEU A 101 15.78 25.82 31.50
N THR A 102 16.05 25.26 32.68
CA THR A 102 15.86 23.83 32.95
C THR A 102 14.39 23.43 32.79
N ALA A 103 13.45 24.24 33.27
CA ALA A 103 12.03 24.01 33.08
C ALA A 103 11.60 24.06 31.61
N ALA A 104 12.14 25.01 30.83
CA ALA A 104 11.90 25.09 29.37
C ALA A 104 12.45 23.86 28.64
N TRP A 105 13.66 23.41 28.98
CA TRP A 105 14.24 22.19 28.45
C TRP A 105 13.41 20.94 28.79
N LEU A 106 12.95 20.81 30.04
CA LEU A 106 12.08 19.69 30.46
C LEU A 106 10.77 19.67 29.67
N TYR A 107 10.16 20.84 29.44
CA TYR A 107 8.95 20.95 28.64
C TYR A 107 9.20 20.53 27.18
N THR A 108 10.21 21.12 26.52
CA THR A 108 10.54 20.78 25.12
C THR A 108 10.94 19.32 24.97
N ALA A 109 11.67 18.75 25.92
CA ALA A 109 12.01 17.33 25.94
C ALA A 109 10.76 16.48 26.07
N GLY A 110 9.93 16.71 27.10
CA GLY A 110 8.70 15.95 27.32
C GLY A 110 7.74 16.01 26.13
N GLN A 111 7.56 17.20 25.55
CA GLN A 111 6.76 17.38 24.34
C GLN A 111 7.34 16.59 23.16
N GLY A 112 8.66 16.70 22.91
CA GLY A 112 9.32 15.95 21.85
C GLY A 112 9.18 14.43 22.01
N VAL A 113 9.32 13.93 23.25
CA VAL A 113 9.10 12.51 23.56
C VAL A 113 7.65 12.10 23.26
N ILE A 114 6.66 12.89 23.67
CA ILE A 114 5.24 12.59 23.42
C ILE A 114 4.96 12.57 21.91
N ILE A 115 5.40 13.59 21.17
CA ILE A 115 5.19 13.67 19.72
C ILE A 115 5.82 12.46 19.01
N LEU A 116 7.07 12.11 19.34
CA LEU A 116 7.77 10.97 18.75
C LEU A 116 7.23 9.62 19.21
N HIS A 117 6.65 9.54 20.40
CA HIS A 117 6.00 8.32 20.86
C HIS A 117 4.81 7.94 19.97
N PHE A 118 4.03 8.94 19.53
CA PHE A 118 2.91 8.74 18.60
C PHE A 118 3.32 8.41 17.17
N THR A 119 4.60 8.52 16.81
CA THR A 119 5.12 7.98 15.53
C THR A 119 5.50 6.51 15.63
N GLU A 120 5.31 5.88 16.80
CA GLU A 120 5.60 4.47 17.06
C GLU A 120 7.07 4.07 16.80
N ILE A 121 8.02 4.99 16.99
CA ILE A 121 9.47 4.73 16.82
C ILE A 121 10.08 3.87 17.95
N GLY A 122 9.29 3.56 18.98
CA GLY A 122 9.71 2.90 20.21
C GLY A 122 10.12 3.89 21.31
N LEU A 123 9.76 3.56 22.56
CA LEU A 123 9.89 4.47 23.70
C LEU A 123 11.33 4.95 23.94
N PHE A 124 12.31 4.06 23.80
CA PHE A 124 13.72 4.42 23.97
C PHE A 124 14.16 5.51 22.98
N PHE A 125 13.83 5.36 21.70
CA PHE A 125 14.20 6.32 20.66
C PHE A 125 13.39 7.60 20.76
N ALA A 126 12.12 7.53 21.12
CA ALA A 126 11.32 8.71 21.43
C ALA A 126 11.97 9.53 22.57
N ILE A 127 12.41 8.88 23.64
CA ILE A 127 13.15 9.52 24.75
C ILE A 127 14.48 10.10 24.24
N LEU A 128 15.30 9.30 23.55
CA LEU A 128 16.62 9.72 23.07
C LEU A 128 16.51 10.94 22.14
N PHE A 129 15.69 10.85 21.10
CA PHE A 129 15.52 11.93 20.11
C PHE A 129 14.82 13.15 20.72
N GLY A 130 13.83 12.96 21.61
CA GLY A 130 13.22 14.07 22.34
C GLY A 130 14.22 14.83 23.21
N LEU A 131 15.10 14.12 23.93
CA LEU A 131 16.17 14.73 24.72
C LEU A 131 17.23 15.41 23.83
N LEU A 132 17.65 14.78 22.74
CA LEU A 132 18.60 15.37 21.79
C LEU A 132 18.02 16.65 21.15
N TYR A 133 16.75 16.63 20.75
CA TYR A 133 16.04 17.79 20.21
C TYR A 133 15.99 18.94 21.22
N ALA A 134 15.68 18.65 22.49
CA ALA A 134 15.67 19.64 23.55
C ALA A 134 17.08 20.20 23.83
N CYS A 135 18.12 19.35 23.85
CA CYS A 135 19.51 19.78 23.98
C CYS A 135 19.95 20.67 22.81
N ALA A 136 19.58 20.33 21.57
CA ALA A 136 19.84 21.16 20.40
C ALA A 136 19.18 22.55 20.53
N SER A 137 17.94 22.60 21.04
CA SER A 137 17.24 23.87 21.28
C SER A 137 17.99 24.78 22.27
N VAL A 138 18.52 24.22 23.36
CA VAL A 138 19.28 24.96 24.37
C VAL A 138 20.64 25.38 23.80
N GLY A 139 21.35 24.47 23.13
CA GLY A 139 22.64 24.74 22.51
C GLY A 139 22.58 25.88 21.50
N GLY A 140 21.59 25.86 20.61
CA GLY A 140 21.35 26.92 19.63
C GLY A 140 21.10 28.28 20.30
N GLY A 141 20.25 28.33 21.32
CA GLY A 141 19.96 29.59 22.02
C GLY A 141 21.09 30.10 22.91
N LEU A 142 21.90 29.22 23.50
CA LEU A 142 23.13 29.62 24.20
C LEU A 142 24.14 30.24 23.22
N LEU A 143 24.29 29.64 22.03
CA LEU A 143 25.21 30.13 20.99
C LEU A 143 24.74 31.49 20.45
N ILE A 144 23.46 31.64 20.12
CA ILE A 144 22.86 32.92 19.71
C ILE A 144 23.04 33.96 20.81
N GLY A 145 22.71 33.62 22.06
CA GLY A 145 22.85 34.51 23.21
C GLY A 145 24.29 34.97 23.42
N ALA A 146 25.26 34.06 23.28
CA ALA A 146 26.69 34.37 23.38
C ALA A 146 27.14 35.34 22.27
N VAL A 147 26.82 35.03 21.01
CA VAL A 147 27.17 35.88 19.84
C VAL A 147 26.56 37.27 19.95
N LEU A 148 25.29 37.38 20.37
CA LEU A 148 24.64 38.67 20.56
C LEU A 148 25.28 39.48 21.69
N HIS A 149 25.77 38.82 22.73
CA HIS A 149 26.44 39.46 23.87
C HIS A 149 27.88 39.90 23.57
N MET A 150 28.52 39.36 22.53
CA MET A 150 29.84 39.80 22.09
C MET A 150 29.80 41.25 21.56
N LYS A 151 30.78 42.07 21.97
CA LYS A 151 30.99 43.44 21.47
C LYS A 151 31.64 43.44 20.08
N ARG A 152 30.95 42.91 19.08
CA ARG A 152 31.37 42.84 17.67
C ARG A 152 30.38 43.58 16.77
N SER A 153 30.81 43.96 15.56
CA SER A 153 29.96 44.67 14.60
C SER A 153 28.77 43.80 14.15
N PRO A 154 27.62 44.40 13.78
CA PRO A 154 26.47 43.66 13.26
C PRO A 154 26.82 42.78 12.05
N LEU A 155 27.69 43.27 11.17
CA LEU A 155 28.20 42.52 10.01
C LEU A 155 28.92 41.24 10.43
N TRP A 156 29.82 41.29 11.41
CA TRP A 156 30.51 40.09 11.90
C TRP A 156 29.54 39.04 12.48
N LYS A 157 28.53 39.51 13.22
CA LYS A 157 27.49 38.63 13.79
C LYS A 157 26.66 37.95 12.70
N ALA A 158 26.27 38.70 11.67
CA ALA A 158 25.56 38.17 10.51
C ALA A 158 26.41 37.15 9.74
N SER A 159 27.69 37.46 9.45
CA SER A 159 28.61 36.54 8.77
C SER A 159 28.85 35.25 9.57
N THR A 160 28.98 35.36 10.90
CA THR A 160 29.12 34.18 11.77
C THR A 160 27.85 33.33 11.77
N GLY A 161 26.67 33.96 11.81
CA GLY A 161 25.39 33.26 11.68
C GLY A 161 25.26 32.51 10.35
N ILE A 162 25.64 33.14 9.24
CA ILE A 162 25.65 32.50 7.91
C ILE A 162 26.65 31.34 7.87
N LEU A 163 27.87 31.51 8.40
CA LEU A 163 28.86 30.44 8.45
C LEU A 163 28.40 29.25 9.29
N VAL A 164 27.75 29.49 10.42
CA VAL A 164 27.17 28.40 11.25
C VAL A 164 26.02 27.72 10.51
N ALA A 165 25.15 28.47 9.84
CA ALA A 165 24.07 27.88 9.03
C ALA A 165 24.63 27.04 7.87
N LEU A 166 25.65 27.53 7.18
CA LEU A 166 26.36 26.80 6.13
C LEU A 166 27.08 25.58 6.69
N ALA A 167 27.69 25.65 7.88
CA ALA A 167 28.34 24.51 8.51
C ALA A 167 27.33 23.45 8.96
N VAL A 168 26.18 23.83 9.52
CA VAL A 168 25.09 22.89 9.85
C VAL A 168 24.54 22.24 8.59
N THR A 169 24.32 23.01 7.53
CA THR A 169 23.88 22.49 6.23
C THR A 169 24.93 21.55 5.65
N PHE A 170 26.20 21.93 5.65
CA PHE A 170 27.30 21.11 5.15
C PHE A 170 27.50 19.82 5.95
N VAL A 171 27.42 19.87 7.29
CA VAL A 171 27.49 18.67 8.15
C VAL A 171 26.30 17.75 7.90
N SER A 172 25.09 18.29 7.66
CA SER A 172 23.93 17.46 7.30
C SER A 172 24.16 16.72 5.98
N GLN A 173 24.81 17.36 5.00
CA GLN A 173 25.16 16.77 3.70
C GLN A 173 26.33 15.78 3.78
N LEU A 174 27.30 16.00 4.68
CA LEU A 174 28.43 15.09 4.89
C LEU A 174 28.03 13.81 5.64
N SER A 175 26.91 13.83 6.38
CA SER A 175 26.69 12.81 7.39
C SER A 175 26.40 11.43 6.81
N ASN A 176 25.79 11.27 5.62
CA ASN A 176 25.32 9.97 5.07
C ASN A 176 24.74 9.01 6.14
N TRP A 177 24.29 9.56 7.28
CA TRP A 177 24.08 8.84 8.51
C TRP A 177 23.01 9.56 9.32
N PRO A 178 21.94 8.83 9.67
CA PRO A 178 21.71 7.43 9.32
C PRO A 178 21.27 7.33 7.86
N ALA A 179 21.86 6.41 7.09
CA ALA A 179 21.39 6.09 5.74
C ALA A 179 20.27 5.03 5.80
N PRO A 180 19.44 4.94 4.76
CA PRO A 180 18.58 3.79 4.54
C PRO A 180 19.40 2.49 4.51
N LEU A 181 18.76 1.35 4.78
CA LEU A 181 19.39 0.06 4.48
C LEU A 181 19.63 -0.04 2.97
N ALA A 182 20.87 -0.34 2.57
CA ALA A 182 21.18 -0.60 1.17
C ALA A 182 20.55 -1.93 0.74
N PRO A 183 20.00 -2.02 -0.49
CA PRO A 183 19.60 -3.30 -1.04
C PRO A 183 20.84 -4.21 -1.20
N PRO A 184 20.66 -5.54 -1.07
CA PRO A 184 21.78 -6.47 -1.20
C PRO A 184 22.36 -6.43 -2.62
N VAL A 185 23.67 -6.64 -2.72
CA VAL A 185 24.40 -6.62 -3.99
C VAL A 185 24.57 -8.03 -4.54
N ARG A 186 24.28 -8.22 -5.84
CA ARG A 186 24.50 -9.49 -6.57
C ARG A 186 25.95 -9.61 -7.06
N SER A 187 26.45 -10.85 -7.12
CA SER A 187 27.84 -11.18 -7.51
C SER A 187 28.14 -10.87 -8.97
N LEU A 188 27.13 -11.03 -9.82
CA LEU A 188 27.07 -10.52 -11.17
C LEU A 188 25.78 -9.71 -11.25
N PRO A 189 25.80 -8.49 -11.82
CA PRO A 189 24.55 -7.83 -12.14
C PRO A 189 23.72 -8.79 -12.99
N ALA A 190 22.39 -8.83 -12.77
CA ALA A 190 21.48 -9.38 -13.77
C ALA A 190 21.94 -8.81 -15.11
N SER A 191 22.31 -9.68 -16.05
CA SER A 191 23.09 -9.31 -17.22
C SER A 191 22.72 -7.92 -17.75
N THR A 192 23.69 -7.00 -17.81
CA THR A 192 23.55 -5.72 -18.53
C THR A 192 23.44 -5.92 -20.04
N GLU A 193 23.49 -7.16 -20.52
CA GLU A 193 22.64 -7.54 -21.64
C GLU A 193 21.20 -7.39 -21.17
N THR A 194 20.72 -6.16 -21.28
CA THR A 194 19.39 -5.84 -21.79
C THR A 194 19.20 -6.59 -23.11
N GLY A 195 19.18 -7.93 -23.05
CA GLY A 195 18.39 -8.72 -23.96
C GLY A 195 17.04 -8.05 -23.92
N ASP A 196 16.65 -7.52 -25.06
CA ASP A 196 15.45 -6.74 -25.28
C ASP A 196 14.37 -7.25 -24.30
N GLN A 197 13.88 -6.43 -23.35
CA GLN A 197 12.83 -6.89 -22.43
C GLN A 197 11.56 -7.30 -23.21
N THR A 198 11.55 -7.04 -24.52
CA THR A 198 10.53 -7.41 -25.49
C THR A 198 10.96 -8.58 -26.39
N ALA A 199 12.14 -9.17 -26.16
CA ALA A 199 12.67 -10.30 -26.91
C ALA A 199 11.65 -11.43 -26.95
N GLY A 200 11.18 -11.74 -28.16
CA GLY A 200 10.24 -12.83 -28.39
C GLY A 200 8.76 -12.51 -28.15
N VAL A 201 8.37 -11.31 -27.68
CA VAL A 201 6.96 -10.92 -27.48
C VAL A 201 6.55 -9.89 -28.52
N GLU A 202 5.44 -10.13 -29.23
CA GLU A 202 4.83 -9.09 -30.05
C GLU A 202 4.06 -8.12 -29.16
N MET A 203 4.34 -6.82 -29.34
CA MET A 203 3.58 -5.78 -28.67
C MET A 203 2.10 -5.90 -29.04
N ALA A 204 1.23 -5.62 -28.07
CA ALA A 204 -0.20 -5.57 -28.33
C ALA A 204 -0.47 -4.57 -29.47
N SER A 205 -1.17 -5.02 -30.51
CA SER A 205 -1.63 -4.14 -31.61
C SER A 205 -2.92 -3.39 -31.26
N LEU A 206 -3.23 -3.29 -29.97
CA LEU A 206 -4.44 -2.69 -29.43
C LEU A 206 -4.25 -1.19 -29.20
N ASP A 207 -5.35 -0.47 -29.09
CA ASP A 207 -5.32 0.92 -28.65
C ASP A 207 -4.80 1.01 -27.21
N ASN A 208 -4.07 2.08 -26.90
CA ASN A 208 -3.55 2.31 -25.56
C ASN A 208 -4.73 2.47 -24.57
N PRO A 209 -4.89 1.56 -23.59
CA PRO A 209 -6.03 1.60 -22.67
C PRO A 209 -5.96 2.79 -21.69
N ALA A 210 -4.83 3.49 -21.60
CA ALA A 210 -4.71 4.72 -20.82
C ALA A 210 -5.14 5.99 -21.57
N GLU A 211 -5.43 5.89 -22.87
CA GLU A 211 -5.95 7.01 -23.66
C GLU A 211 -7.47 7.14 -23.52
N LEU A 212 -7.95 8.39 -23.56
CA LEU A 212 -9.38 8.68 -23.51
C LEU A 212 -10.07 8.01 -24.71
N GLY A 213 -11.24 7.44 -24.46
CA GLY A 213 -12.07 6.86 -25.49
C GLY A 213 -12.90 7.90 -26.25
N PRO A 214 -13.76 7.45 -27.17
CA PRO A 214 -14.50 8.33 -28.07
C PRO A 214 -15.73 8.99 -27.44
N PHE A 215 -16.16 8.58 -26.24
CA PHE A 215 -17.35 9.14 -25.61
C PHE A 215 -17.04 10.49 -24.94
N GLU A 216 -17.92 11.46 -25.15
CA GLU A 216 -17.98 12.63 -24.29
C GLU A 216 -18.44 12.22 -22.89
N VAL A 217 -17.93 12.91 -21.86
CA VAL A 217 -18.18 12.58 -20.46
C VAL A 217 -19.04 13.66 -19.81
N GLU A 218 -20.16 13.24 -19.23
CA GLU A 218 -20.99 14.06 -18.35
C GLU A 218 -20.62 13.76 -16.89
N THR A 219 -20.44 14.82 -16.09
CA THR A 219 -20.10 14.71 -14.67
C THR A 219 -21.21 15.30 -13.82
N PHE A 220 -21.68 14.57 -12.81
CA PHE A 220 -22.68 15.05 -11.86
C PHE A 220 -22.52 14.38 -10.48
N TYR A 221 -23.23 14.91 -9.49
CA TYR A 221 -23.17 14.44 -8.11
C TYR A 221 -24.54 13.99 -7.62
N TYR A 222 -24.60 12.82 -6.99
CA TYR A 222 -25.74 12.44 -6.17
C TYR A 222 -25.35 12.42 -4.69
N GLY A 223 -26.27 12.76 -3.81
CA GLY A 223 -25.98 12.82 -2.39
C GLY A 223 -27.04 13.49 -1.53
N SER A 224 -26.69 13.70 -0.26
CA SER A 224 -27.62 14.16 0.77
C SER A 224 -28.11 15.61 0.61
N GLY A 225 -27.36 16.45 -0.09
CA GLY A 225 -27.58 17.91 -0.16
C GLY A 225 -27.36 18.65 1.17
N LYS A 226 -26.72 18.00 2.15
CA LYS A 226 -26.55 18.50 3.52
C LYS A 226 -25.10 18.39 4.02
N ASP A 227 -24.16 18.05 3.15
CA ASP A 227 -22.76 17.97 3.52
C ASP A 227 -22.24 19.34 3.99
N LYS A 228 -21.56 19.37 5.14
CA LYS A 228 -21.09 20.61 5.77
C LYS A 228 -19.76 21.12 5.21
N HIS A 229 -19.03 20.28 4.48
CA HIS A 229 -17.63 20.53 4.12
C HIS A 229 -17.39 20.51 2.62
N ARG A 230 -18.30 19.94 1.83
CA ARG A 230 -18.14 19.70 0.39
C ARG A 230 -19.39 20.14 -0.36
N ASP A 231 -19.25 21.20 -1.15
CA ASP A 231 -20.38 21.80 -1.89
C ASP A 231 -21.02 20.82 -2.88
N GLN A 232 -20.22 19.97 -3.53
CA GLN A 232 -20.70 18.92 -4.45
C GLN A 232 -21.68 17.90 -3.84
N PHE A 233 -21.66 17.71 -2.51
CA PHE A 233 -22.63 16.87 -1.78
C PHE A 233 -23.57 17.70 -0.86
N GLY A 234 -23.44 19.03 -0.94
CA GLY A 234 -24.21 20.05 -0.25
C GLY A 234 -25.03 20.86 -1.26
N GLU A 235 -24.69 22.14 -1.44
CA GLU A 235 -25.47 23.08 -2.26
C GLU A 235 -25.42 22.78 -3.78
N GLU A 236 -24.38 22.12 -4.28
CA GLU A 236 -24.15 21.81 -5.70
C GLU A 236 -24.55 20.37 -6.09
N VAL A 237 -25.24 19.65 -5.19
CA VAL A 237 -25.72 18.30 -5.51
C VAL A 237 -26.74 18.33 -6.65
N HIS A 238 -26.60 17.43 -7.61
CA HIS A 238 -27.50 17.39 -8.78
C HIS A 238 -28.71 16.50 -8.52
N VAL A 239 -28.50 15.37 -7.83
CA VAL A 239 -29.54 14.39 -7.52
C VAL A 239 -29.57 14.12 -6.02
N LEU A 240 -30.70 14.42 -5.38
CA LEU A 240 -30.87 14.15 -3.96
C LEU A 240 -31.12 12.66 -3.72
N THR A 241 -30.44 12.10 -2.72
CA THR A 241 -30.62 10.72 -2.28
C THR A 241 -31.04 10.65 -0.82
N GLU A 242 -31.82 9.63 -0.48
CA GLU A 242 -32.19 9.37 0.91
C GLU A 242 -31.01 8.77 1.69
N PRO A 243 -30.87 9.10 2.99
CA PRO A 243 -29.86 8.48 3.83
C PRO A 243 -30.23 7.02 4.16
N VAL A 244 -29.23 6.26 4.62
CA VAL A 244 -29.41 4.87 5.05
C VAL A 244 -29.05 4.69 6.53
N ASP A 245 -29.79 3.81 7.21
CA ASP A 245 -29.57 3.47 8.61
C ASP A 245 -28.62 2.25 8.73
N ALA A 246 -27.42 2.48 9.25
CA ALA A 246 -26.39 1.46 9.50
C ALA A 246 -26.33 1.01 10.97
N SER A 247 -27.31 1.37 11.80
CA SER A 247 -27.31 1.07 13.25
C SER A 247 -27.37 -0.41 13.59
N ALA A 248 -27.75 -1.28 12.64
CA ALA A 248 -27.66 -2.74 12.76
C ALA A 248 -26.21 -3.24 12.88
N TYR A 249 -25.24 -2.46 12.40
CA TYR A 249 -23.83 -2.83 12.35
C TYR A 249 -22.95 -1.87 13.15
N ILE A 250 -23.15 -0.56 12.99
CA ILE A 250 -22.36 0.45 13.72
C ILE A 250 -23.03 0.75 15.05
N THR A 251 -22.64 -0.01 16.08
CA THR A 251 -23.13 0.17 17.45
C THR A 251 -22.46 1.33 18.18
N HIS A 252 -21.28 1.77 17.71
CA HIS A 252 -20.53 2.88 18.29
C HIS A 252 -20.13 3.94 17.24
N TRP A 253 -20.80 5.09 17.29
CA TRP A 253 -20.45 6.28 16.53
C TRP A 253 -19.91 7.40 17.43
N PRO A 254 -18.68 7.90 17.20
CA PRO A 254 -18.11 8.97 18.02
C PRO A 254 -18.88 10.31 17.92
N LYS A 255 -19.22 10.92 19.06
CA LYS A 255 -19.96 12.21 19.10
C LYS A 255 -19.25 13.36 18.37
N LEU A 256 -17.93 13.40 18.46
CA LEU A 256 -17.12 14.41 17.78
C LEU A 256 -17.17 14.23 16.25
N LYS A 257 -17.33 12.99 15.78
CA LYS A 257 -17.57 12.70 14.36
C LYS A 257 -18.95 13.18 13.91
N THR A 258 -19.99 13.04 14.74
CA THR A 258 -21.31 13.66 14.49
C THR A 258 -21.23 15.19 14.44
N LEU A 259 -20.47 15.82 15.33
CA LEU A 259 -20.29 17.27 15.29
C LEU A 259 -19.70 17.73 13.96
N PHE A 260 -18.67 17.01 13.50
CA PHE A 260 -18.01 17.24 12.23
C PHE A 260 -18.97 17.06 11.05
N TRP A 261 -19.52 15.86 10.87
CA TRP A 261 -20.29 15.51 9.68
C TRP A 261 -21.73 16.02 9.69
N GLY A 262 -22.34 16.16 10.86
CA GLY A 262 -23.74 16.55 11.01
C GLY A 262 -24.74 15.39 11.06
N PHE A 263 -24.26 14.14 10.95
CA PHE A 263 -25.08 12.93 11.03
C PHE A 263 -24.40 11.87 11.91
N ASP A 264 -25.14 10.81 12.24
CA ASP A 264 -24.64 9.62 12.92
C ASP A 264 -24.93 8.36 12.08
N GLN A 265 -24.74 7.18 12.66
CA GLN A 265 -24.91 5.92 11.95
C GLN A 265 -26.33 5.66 11.42
N ARG A 266 -27.36 6.40 11.88
CA ARG A 266 -28.75 6.21 11.45
C ARG A 266 -29.08 6.95 10.16
N ASP A 267 -28.28 7.94 9.82
CA ASP A 267 -28.54 8.87 8.71
C ASP A 267 -27.29 8.96 7.80
N LEU A 268 -26.69 7.82 7.45
CA LEU A 268 -25.50 7.82 6.60
C LEU A 268 -25.85 8.31 5.18
N PRO A 269 -25.13 9.28 4.62
CA PRO A 269 -25.39 9.77 3.29
C PRO A 269 -24.91 8.79 2.22
N ILE A 270 -25.65 8.70 1.12
CA ILE A 270 -25.27 7.95 -0.09
C ILE A 270 -24.72 8.96 -1.11
N ASN A 271 -23.48 9.40 -0.92
CA ASN A 271 -22.85 10.44 -1.73
C ASN A 271 -21.92 9.82 -2.79
N GLY A 272 -22.04 10.23 -4.05
CA GLY A 272 -21.18 9.75 -5.13
C GLY A 272 -20.95 10.78 -6.23
N THR A 273 -19.71 10.83 -6.71
CA THR A 273 -19.33 11.59 -7.91
C THR A 273 -19.38 10.67 -9.11
N VAL A 274 -20.11 11.06 -10.14
CA VAL A 274 -20.36 10.24 -11.33
C VAL A 274 -19.67 10.86 -12.54
N TRP A 275 -18.99 10.03 -13.31
CA TRP A 275 -18.57 10.30 -14.68
C TRP A 275 -19.29 9.29 -15.58
N MET A 276 -20.12 9.79 -16.49
CA MET A 276 -21.01 8.98 -17.32
C MET A 276 -20.77 9.26 -18.81
N PRO A 277 -20.74 8.24 -19.67
CA PRO A 277 -20.68 8.44 -21.12
C PRO A 277 -21.97 9.11 -21.63
N VAL A 278 -21.84 10.14 -22.46
CA VAL A 278 -22.97 10.72 -23.19
C VAL A 278 -23.40 9.76 -24.30
N GLY A 279 -24.63 9.27 -24.26
CA GLY A 279 -25.18 8.37 -25.28
C GLY A 279 -26.44 7.63 -24.82
N GLU A 280 -26.97 6.73 -25.66
CA GLU A 280 -28.21 6.00 -25.38
C GLU A 280 -28.08 4.98 -24.24
N GLY A 281 -26.91 4.34 -24.08
CA GLY A 281 -26.71 3.24 -23.12
C GLY A 281 -27.42 1.94 -23.56
N PRO A 282 -27.59 0.97 -22.65
CA PRO A 282 -27.05 0.96 -21.29
C PRO A 282 -25.53 0.76 -21.29
N PHE A 283 -24.87 1.22 -20.23
CA PHE A 283 -23.42 1.15 -20.05
C PHE A 283 -23.06 0.32 -18.79
N PRO A 284 -21.93 -0.43 -18.80
CA PRO A 284 -21.44 -1.08 -17.59
C PRO A 284 -21.22 -0.09 -16.44
N LEU A 285 -21.40 -0.55 -15.21
CA LEU A 285 -21.24 0.28 -14.00
C LEU A 285 -19.98 -0.10 -13.23
N VAL A 286 -19.20 0.91 -12.85
CA VAL A 286 -17.97 0.77 -12.06
C VAL A 286 -18.06 1.64 -10.82
N LEU A 287 -18.09 1.02 -9.62
CA LEU A 287 -17.97 1.76 -8.36
C LEU A 287 -16.53 1.76 -7.87
N ILE A 288 -16.04 2.91 -7.42
CA ILE A 288 -14.70 3.10 -6.87
C ILE A 288 -14.83 3.56 -5.42
N VAL A 289 -14.21 2.85 -4.47
CA VAL A 289 -14.19 3.23 -3.05
C VAL A 289 -12.78 3.38 -2.51
N HIS A 290 -12.55 4.48 -1.81
CA HIS A 290 -11.25 4.77 -1.19
C HIS A 290 -11.03 3.99 0.12
N GLY A 291 -9.76 3.98 0.55
CA GLY A 291 -9.32 3.37 1.80
C GLY A 291 -9.51 4.24 3.03
N ASN A 292 -8.92 3.80 4.15
CA ASN A 292 -8.87 4.64 5.35
C ASN A 292 -7.77 5.69 5.22
N HIS A 293 -8.14 6.95 5.36
CA HIS A 293 -7.23 8.08 5.50
C HIS A 293 -7.64 8.92 6.72
N LEU A 294 -7.16 10.16 6.86
CA LEU A 294 -7.76 11.14 7.77
C LEU A 294 -9.11 11.61 7.19
N MET A 295 -10.16 11.64 8.02
CA MET A 295 -11.51 12.04 7.55
C MET A 295 -11.59 13.51 7.13
N GLU A 296 -10.67 14.34 7.61
CA GLU A 296 -10.55 15.77 7.29
C GLU A 296 -9.89 16.01 5.93
N TYR A 297 -9.33 14.97 5.30
CA TYR A 297 -8.75 15.00 3.96
C TYR A 297 -9.54 14.06 3.05
N PHE A 298 -10.46 14.64 2.27
CA PHE A 298 -11.42 13.90 1.45
C PHE A 298 -10.72 13.10 0.34
N SER A 299 -11.07 11.82 0.26
CA SER A 299 -10.35 10.84 -0.56
C SER A 299 -11.08 10.45 -1.84
N ASP A 300 -12.39 10.68 -1.90
CA ASP A 300 -13.29 10.29 -3.00
C ASP A 300 -12.94 11.00 -4.33
N GLY A 301 -12.61 12.29 -4.30
CA GLY A 301 -12.22 13.05 -5.49
C GLY A 301 -10.89 12.59 -6.12
N GLY A 302 -10.08 11.82 -5.39
CA GLY A 302 -8.74 11.41 -5.80
C GLY A 302 -8.65 10.44 -6.98
N TYR A 303 -9.79 9.93 -7.45
CA TYR A 303 -9.92 8.99 -8.57
C TYR A 303 -10.51 9.60 -9.83
N ALA A 304 -10.68 10.93 -9.90
CA ALA A 304 -11.24 11.60 -11.08
C ALA A 304 -10.55 11.19 -12.39
N TYR A 305 -9.22 11.02 -12.37
CA TYR A 305 -8.46 10.57 -13.55
C TYR A 305 -8.85 9.17 -14.06
N LEU A 306 -9.30 8.27 -13.18
CA LEU A 306 -9.88 6.98 -13.57
C LEU A 306 -11.33 7.15 -13.98
N GLY A 307 -12.11 7.95 -13.24
CA GLY A 307 -13.51 8.22 -13.54
C GLY A 307 -13.71 8.75 -14.96
N GLU A 308 -12.99 9.80 -15.33
CA GLU A 308 -13.01 10.41 -16.66
C GLU A 308 -12.54 9.43 -17.74
N LEU A 309 -11.47 8.68 -17.48
CA LEU A 309 -10.96 7.68 -18.41
C LEU A 309 -12.01 6.60 -18.69
N LEU A 310 -12.55 5.96 -17.66
CA LEU A 310 -13.50 4.87 -17.81
C LEU A 310 -14.81 5.34 -18.48
N ALA A 311 -15.30 6.53 -18.12
CA ALA A 311 -16.45 7.17 -18.77
C ALA A 311 -16.21 7.45 -20.26
N SER A 312 -15.05 8.00 -20.62
CA SER A 312 -14.71 8.23 -22.03
C SER A 312 -14.63 6.93 -22.84
N ARG A 313 -14.40 5.80 -22.16
CA ARG A 313 -14.33 4.45 -22.74
C ARG A 313 -15.64 3.65 -22.64
N GLY A 314 -16.75 4.33 -22.33
CA GLY A 314 -18.09 3.75 -22.40
C GLY A 314 -18.53 3.00 -21.15
N MET A 315 -17.98 3.31 -19.97
CA MET A 315 -18.37 2.73 -18.68
C MET A 315 -18.79 3.83 -17.71
N ILE A 316 -19.90 3.68 -16.99
CA ILE A 316 -20.25 4.64 -15.94
C ILE A 316 -19.33 4.42 -14.75
N ALA A 317 -18.56 5.44 -14.37
CA ALA A 317 -17.67 5.38 -13.21
C ALA A 317 -18.20 6.25 -12.08
N VAL A 318 -18.23 5.70 -10.87
CA VAL A 318 -18.76 6.37 -9.69
C VAL A 318 -17.75 6.27 -8.55
N SER A 319 -17.19 7.40 -8.11
CA SER A 319 -16.39 7.44 -6.89
C SER A 319 -17.30 7.64 -5.68
N VAL A 320 -17.30 6.66 -4.78
CA VAL A 320 -18.16 6.61 -3.60
C VAL A 320 -17.49 7.29 -2.41
N ASP A 321 -18.25 8.15 -1.73
CA ASP A 321 -17.83 8.80 -0.49
C ASP A 321 -17.91 7.85 0.69
N ALA A 322 -16.75 7.49 1.24
CA ALA A 322 -16.62 6.74 2.48
C ALA A 322 -15.81 7.50 3.54
N ASN A 323 -15.68 8.84 3.41
CA ASN A 323 -14.81 9.64 4.28
C ASN A 323 -15.32 9.67 5.73
N PHE A 324 -16.62 9.57 5.94
CA PHE A 324 -17.18 9.49 7.29
C PHE A 324 -16.75 8.20 8.03
N MET A 325 -16.32 7.15 7.30
CA MET A 325 -15.74 5.93 7.86
C MET A 325 -14.22 6.01 8.10
N ASN A 326 -13.57 7.13 7.79
CA ASN A 326 -12.14 7.31 7.99
C ASN A 326 -11.78 7.60 9.46
N TYR A 327 -10.54 7.29 9.81
CA TYR A 327 -9.94 7.62 11.10
C TYR A 327 -9.80 9.14 11.27
N SER A 328 -9.86 9.61 12.51
CA SER A 328 -9.49 10.97 12.89
C SER A 328 -8.79 10.93 14.24
N VAL A 329 -7.80 11.81 14.42
CA VAL A 329 -6.95 11.84 15.63
C VAL A 329 -7.77 12.09 16.90
N TRP A 330 -8.84 12.87 16.77
CA TRP A 330 -9.65 13.33 17.90
C TRP A 330 -11.04 12.70 17.96
N SER A 331 -11.48 11.97 16.93
CA SER A 331 -12.77 11.24 16.96
C SER A 331 -12.66 9.73 16.79
N SER A 332 -11.49 9.19 16.40
CA SER A 332 -11.24 7.75 16.17
C SER A 332 -12.10 7.11 15.05
N LEU A 333 -11.95 5.79 14.85
CA LEU A 333 -12.70 5.02 13.85
C LEU A 333 -14.05 4.56 14.43
N PRO A 334 -15.12 4.52 13.61
CA PRO A 334 -16.31 3.73 13.92
C PRO A 334 -15.98 2.23 14.05
N ASN A 335 -16.78 1.47 14.81
CA ASN A 335 -16.64 0.01 14.82
C ASN A 335 -17.03 -0.60 13.47
N ASP A 336 -16.48 -1.78 13.16
CA ASP A 336 -16.81 -2.59 11.99
C ASP A 336 -16.62 -1.91 10.62
N ASP A 337 -15.67 -0.95 10.54
CA ASP A 337 -15.48 -0.09 9.37
C ASP A 337 -15.29 -0.85 8.06
N MET A 338 -14.60 -1.99 8.08
CA MET A 338 -14.32 -2.79 6.89
C MET A 338 -15.59 -3.41 6.29
N LYS A 339 -16.39 -4.06 7.14
CA LYS A 339 -17.67 -4.66 6.76
C LYS A 339 -18.63 -3.58 6.28
N MET A 340 -18.58 -2.41 6.92
CA MET A 340 -19.45 -1.27 6.60
C MET A 340 -19.14 -0.59 5.28
N ARG A 341 -17.88 -0.52 4.88
CA ARG A 341 -17.53 -0.08 3.51
C ARG A 341 -18.11 -1.04 2.46
N GLY A 342 -18.09 -2.35 2.73
CA GLY A 342 -18.68 -3.35 1.83
C GLY A 342 -20.20 -3.20 1.74
N TRP A 343 -20.88 -3.06 2.88
CA TRP A 343 -22.33 -2.82 2.93
C TRP A 343 -22.73 -1.51 2.23
N LEU A 344 -21.95 -0.43 2.44
CA LEU A 344 -22.18 0.87 1.81
C LEU A 344 -22.17 0.75 0.29
N LEU A 345 -21.21 0.03 -0.31
CA LEU A 345 -21.19 -0.22 -1.76
C LEU A 345 -22.48 -0.87 -2.27
N LEU A 346 -23.02 -1.85 -1.53
CA LEU A 346 -24.29 -2.50 -1.88
C LEU A 346 -25.46 -1.49 -1.80
N LYS A 347 -25.46 -0.58 -0.82
CA LYS A 347 -26.43 0.52 -0.74
C LYS A 347 -26.31 1.50 -1.91
N HIS A 348 -25.10 1.77 -2.38
CA HIS A 348 -24.90 2.57 -3.59
C HIS A 348 -25.48 1.89 -4.83
N LEU A 349 -25.30 0.57 -4.99
CA LEU A 349 -25.93 -0.19 -6.09
C LEU A 349 -27.47 -0.09 -6.04
N GLN A 350 -28.08 -0.29 -4.87
CA GLN A 350 -29.54 -0.13 -4.70
C GLN A 350 -30.01 1.30 -5.02
N GLN A 351 -29.25 2.31 -4.61
CA GLN A 351 -29.59 3.70 -4.90
C GLN A 351 -29.49 3.99 -6.40
N ILE A 352 -28.49 3.45 -7.09
CA ILE A 352 -28.33 3.62 -8.54
C ILE A 352 -29.44 2.89 -9.29
N GLN A 353 -29.87 1.68 -8.88
CA GLN A 353 -31.05 1.00 -9.44
C GLN A 353 -32.29 1.90 -9.37
N ARG A 354 -32.59 2.49 -8.21
CA ARG A 354 -33.73 3.42 -8.07
C ARG A 354 -33.63 4.65 -8.97
N LEU A 355 -32.41 5.16 -9.17
CA LEU A 355 -32.15 6.30 -10.05
C LEU A 355 -32.24 5.92 -11.53
N ASP A 356 -31.94 4.68 -11.89
CA ASP A 356 -32.09 4.13 -13.25
C ASP A 356 -33.56 3.83 -13.59
N GLU A 357 -34.33 3.33 -12.63
CA GLU A 357 -35.77 3.06 -12.75
C GLU A 357 -36.65 4.33 -12.78
N ALA A 358 -36.08 5.47 -12.40
CA ALA A 358 -36.80 6.74 -12.38
C ALA A 358 -37.29 7.16 -13.78
N ALA A 359 -38.35 7.98 -13.85
CA ALA A 359 -38.88 8.43 -15.14
C ALA A 359 -37.82 9.20 -15.94
N VAL A 360 -37.74 8.94 -17.25
CA VAL A 360 -36.76 9.60 -18.13
C VAL A 360 -36.82 11.13 -17.96
N GLY A 361 -35.66 11.75 -17.76
CA GLY A 361 -35.51 13.19 -17.50
C GLY A 361 -35.63 13.61 -16.03
N THR A 362 -35.89 12.67 -15.11
CA THR A 362 -35.87 12.93 -13.65
C THR A 362 -34.56 12.56 -12.98
N SER A 363 -33.79 11.67 -13.60
CA SER A 363 -32.49 11.21 -13.15
C SER A 363 -31.56 11.05 -14.37
N PRO A 364 -30.28 11.48 -14.27
CA PRO A 364 -29.28 11.21 -15.32
C PRO A 364 -29.08 9.71 -15.56
N PHE A 365 -29.31 8.87 -14.55
CA PHE A 365 -29.18 7.42 -14.67
C PHE A 365 -30.33 6.75 -15.42
N ALA A 366 -31.46 7.44 -15.68
CA ALA A 366 -32.69 6.79 -16.13
C ALA A 366 -32.48 5.94 -17.40
N GLY A 367 -32.58 4.61 -17.26
CA GLY A 367 -32.37 3.61 -18.31
C GLY A 367 -30.96 3.58 -18.91
N LYS A 368 -29.92 3.97 -18.17
CA LYS A 368 -28.53 4.08 -18.65
C LYS A 368 -27.62 2.97 -18.12
N VAL A 369 -28.04 2.18 -17.14
CA VAL A 369 -27.15 1.26 -16.42
C VAL A 369 -27.36 -0.19 -16.86
N ASP A 370 -26.27 -0.89 -17.19
CA ASP A 370 -26.25 -2.33 -17.41
C ASP A 370 -25.86 -3.05 -16.09
N PHE A 371 -26.88 -3.44 -15.30
CA PHE A 371 -26.68 -4.14 -14.02
C PHE A 371 -26.17 -5.57 -14.17
N GLU A 372 -26.15 -6.14 -15.38
CA GLU A 372 -25.49 -7.42 -15.65
C GLU A 372 -23.96 -7.26 -15.72
N LYS A 373 -23.45 -6.03 -15.85
CA LYS A 373 -22.03 -5.72 -16.02
C LYS A 373 -21.53 -4.73 -14.98
N VAL A 374 -21.43 -5.19 -13.73
CA VAL A 374 -20.93 -4.38 -12.62
C VAL A 374 -19.50 -4.74 -12.24
N ALA A 375 -18.67 -3.72 -12.01
CA ALA A 375 -17.36 -3.86 -11.40
C ALA A 375 -17.20 -3.00 -10.15
N LEU A 376 -16.41 -3.50 -9.20
CA LEU A 376 -16.07 -2.81 -7.97
C LEU A 376 -14.55 -2.62 -7.86
N ILE A 377 -14.11 -1.37 -7.72
CA ILE A 377 -12.71 -0.99 -7.50
C ILE A 377 -12.55 -0.46 -6.08
N GLY A 378 -11.54 -0.93 -5.36
CA GLY A 378 -11.28 -0.48 -4.01
C GLY A 378 -9.79 -0.29 -3.74
N HIS A 379 -9.45 0.76 -2.97
CA HIS A 379 -8.07 1.02 -2.53
C HIS A 379 -7.89 0.74 -1.04
N SER A 380 -6.81 0.06 -0.63
CA SER A 380 -6.49 -0.18 0.79
C SER A 380 -7.62 -0.91 1.50
N ARG A 381 -8.19 -0.37 2.58
CA ARG A 381 -9.42 -0.91 3.20
C ARG A 381 -10.58 -1.02 2.22
N GLY A 382 -10.69 -0.09 1.27
CA GLY A 382 -11.67 -0.16 0.18
C GLY A 382 -11.46 -1.39 -0.70
N GLY A 383 -10.22 -1.80 -0.95
CA GLY A 383 -9.89 -2.98 -1.74
C GLY A 383 -10.34 -4.30 -1.09
N GLN A 384 -10.30 -4.36 0.24
CA GLN A 384 -10.93 -5.46 0.98
C GLN A 384 -12.47 -5.35 0.93
N ALA A 385 -13.01 -4.15 1.07
CA ALA A 385 -14.44 -3.89 1.10
C ALA A 385 -15.15 -4.30 -0.21
N VAL A 386 -14.54 -4.07 -1.37
CA VAL A 386 -15.11 -4.51 -2.66
C VAL A 386 -15.17 -6.04 -2.78
N SER A 387 -14.19 -6.75 -2.20
CA SER A 387 -14.22 -8.22 -2.15
C SER A 387 -15.30 -8.73 -1.18
N ILE A 388 -15.55 -8.01 -0.08
CA ILE A 388 -16.64 -8.29 0.86
C ILE A 388 -18.01 -8.07 0.18
N ALA A 389 -18.17 -6.95 -0.53
CA ALA A 389 -19.40 -6.63 -1.25
C ALA A 389 -19.70 -7.67 -2.36
N ALA A 390 -18.69 -8.10 -3.10
CA ALA A 390 -18.83 -9.14 -4.13
C ALA A 390 -19.11 -10.56 -3.55
N ASP A 391 -18.92 -10.79 -2.24
CA ASP A 391 -19.26 -12.02 -1.52
C ASP A 391 -20.49 -11.78 -0.61
N ALA A 392 -21.44 -10.94 -1.04
CA ALA A 392 -22.56 -10.47 -0.21
C ALA A 392 -23.34 -11.60 0.48
N ASP A 393 -23.59 -12.72 -0.21
CA ASP A 393 -24.27 -13.90 0.32
C ASP A 393 -23.61 -14.53 1.55
N ARG A 394 -22.30 -14.33 1.72
CA ARG A 394 -21.57 -14.75 2.92
C ARG A 394 -21.70 -13.71 4.04
N TRP A 395 -21.61 -12.43 3.69
CA TRP A 395 -21.42 -11.35 4.65
C TRP A 395 -22.71 -10.70 5.16
N PHE A 396 -23.76 -10.73 4.34
CA PHE A 396 -25.00 -9.97 4.55
C PHE A 396 -26.28 -10.78 4.30
N ARG A 397 -26.21 -12.12 4.31
CA ARG A 397 -27.36 -13.00 4.06
C ARG A 397 -28.62 -12.68 4.87
N ASP A 398 -28.45 -12.28 6.11
CA ASP A 398 -29.55 -12.01 7.04
C ASP A 398 -30.08 -10.56 6.93
N ASP A 399 -29.48 -9.72 6.07
CA ASP A 399 -29.87 -8.34 5.86
C ASP A 399 -30.88 -8.21 4.71
N GLN A 400 -32.16 -8.30 5.06
CA GLN A 400 -33.28 -8.14 4.13
C GLN A 400 -33.36 -6.76 3.47
N THR A 401 -32.62 -5.77 3.98
CA THR A 401 -32.59 -4.44 3.35
C THR A 401 -31.82 -4.45 2.02
N LEU A 402 -31.14 -5.55 1.67
CA LEU A 402 -30.37 -5.74 0.44
C LEU A 402 -31.08 -6.60 -0.62
N ASP A 403 -32.28 -7.10 -0.34
CA ASP A 403 -33.02 -8.05 -1.20
C ASP A 403 -33.31 -7.54 -2.63
N SER A 404 -33.19 -6.23 -2.90
CA SER A 404 -33.42 -5.68 -4.25
C SER A 404 -32.24 -5.85 -5.21
N LEU A 405 -31.15 -6.48 -4.78
CA LEU A 405 -29.92 -6.63 -5.57
C LEU A 405 -29.84 -7.92 -6.40
N ASP A 406 -30.93 -8.71 -6.44
CA ASP A 406 -30.97 -9.97 -7.18
C ASP A 406 -30.66 -9.83 -8.69
N GLU A 407 -30.91 -8.65 -9.27
CA GLU A 407 -30.64 -8.33 -10.67
C GLU A 407 -29.25 -7.72 -10.91
N VAL A 408 -28.43 -7.57 -9.85
CA VAL A 408 -27.08 -6.99 -9.96
C VAL A 408 -26.03 -8.09 -10.02
N ASN A 409 -25.33 -8.15 -11.16
CA ASN A 409 -24.26 -9.11 -11.39
C ASN A 409 -22.89 -8.43 -11.30
N ILE A 410 -22.20 -8.61 -10.17
CA ILE A 410 -20.83 -8.14 -9.97
C ILE A 410 -19.87 -9.12 -10.67
N GLN A 411 -19.42 -8.74 -11.87
CA GLN A 411 -18.54 -9.59 -12.70
C GLN A 411 -17.06 -9.41 -12.39
N SER A 412 -16.66 -8.25 -11.87
CA SER A 412 -15.25 -7.87 -11.74
C SER A 412 -14.95 -7.13 -10.43
N VAL A 413 -13.85 -7.51 -9.79
CA VAL A 413 -13.31 -6.84 -8.59
C VAL A 413 -11.86 -6.42 -8.85
N ILE A 414 -11.55 -5.16 -8.58
CA ILE A 414 -10.19 -4.61 -8.66
C ILE A 414 -9.77 -4.07 -7.29
N ALA A 415 -8.64 -4.54 -6.79
CA ALA A 415 -8.12 -4.22 -5.48
C ALA A 415 -6.74 -3.52 -5.60
N ILE A 416 -6.74 -2.20 -5.45
CA ILE A 416 -5.54 -1.36 -5.40
C ILE A 416 -4.97 -1.43 -3.98
N ALA A 417 -3.69 -1.82 -3.84
CA ALA A 417 -2.95 -1.92 -2.58
C ALA A 417 -3.81 -2.33 -1.37
N PRO A 418 -4.57 -3.43 -1.45
CA PRO A 418 -5.68 -3.68 -0.53
C PRO A 418 -5.19 -4.13 0.84
N THR A 419 -5.98 -3.89 1.89
CA THR A 419 -5.84 -4.71 3.10
C THR A 419 -6.44 -6.09 2.86
N ASP A 420 -6.05 -7.07 3.68
CA ASP A 420 -6.77 -8.36 3.72
C ASP A 420 -6.68 -8.98 5.12
N LYS A 421 -7.53 -8.50 6.02
CA LYS A 421 -7.63 -8.97 7.40
C LYS A 421 -8.85 -9.86 7.60
N ARG A 422 -8.82 -10.81 8.54
CA ARG A 422 -10.04 -11.50 8.97
C ARG A 422 -10.95 -10.53 9.71
N VAL A 423 -12.24 -10.54 9.37
CA VAL A 423 -13.31 -9.76 10.02
C VAL A 423 -14.41 -10.74 10.39
N ASP A 424 -14.92 -10.68 11.62
CA ASP A 424 -15.89 -11.65 12.17
C ASP A 424 -15.46 -13.12 11.98
N ASP A 425 -14.16 -13.40 12.15
CA ASP A 425 -13.53 -14.70 11.87
C ASP A 425 -13.74 -15.23 10.45
N GLN A 426 -13.98 -14.35 9.48
CA GLN A 426 -14.19 -14.69 8.08
C GLN A 426 -13.31 -13.87 7.13
N SER A 427 -13.21 -14.35 5.89
CA SER A 427 -12.52 -13.69 4.77
C SER A 427 -13.37 -13.88 3.52
N ALA A 428 -13.36 -12.90 2.62
CA ALA A 428 -14.10 -12.97 1.37
C ALA A 428 -13.56 -14.11 0.47
N ARG A 429 -14.48 -14.75 -0.25
CA ARG A 429 -14.19 -15.82 -1.20
C ARG A 429 -14.97 -15.55 -2.48
N LEU A 430 -14.25 -15.18 -3.53
CA LEU A 430 -14.84 -14.90 -4.82
C LEU A 430 -14.91 -16.20 -5.63
N LYS A 431 -16.07 -16.45 -6.23
CA LYS A 431 -16.32 -17.61 -7.08
C LYS A 431 -16.89 -17.15 -8.41
N ASP A 432 -16.24 -17.52 -9.50
CA ASP A 432 -16.66 -17.14 -10.87
C ASP A 432 -16.71 -15.61 -11.12
N ILE A 433 -15.94 -14.84 -10.35
CA ILE A 433 -15.80 -13.38 -10.47
C ILE A 433 -14.36 -13.07 -10.90
N ASN A 434 -14.19 -12.16 -11.85
CA ASN A 434 -12.86 -11.69 -12.26
C ASN A 434 -12.21 -10.90 -11.14
N TYR A 435 -10.92 -11.12 -10.88
CA TYR A 435 -10.20 -10.43 -9.81
C TYR A 435 -8.85 -9.89 -10.26
N PHE A 436 -8.61 -8.59 -10.07
CA PHE A 436 -7.31 -7.97 -10.30
C PHE A 436 -6.80 -7.27 -9.05
N THR A 437 -5.52 -7.42 -8.73
CA THR A 437 -4.88 -6.62 -7.68
C THR A 437 -3.58 -5.98 -8.15
N ILE A 438 -3.33 -4.75 -7.72
CA ILE A 438 -2.16 -3.96 -8.09
C ILE A 438 -1.58 -3.30 -6.84
N GLN A 439 -0.28 -3.46 -6.58
CA GLN A 439 0.37 -2.87 -5.41
C GLN A 439 1.84 -2.54 -5.67
N GLY A 440 2.33 -1.50 -5.00
CA GLY A 440 3.74 -1.12 -5.02
C GLY A 440 4.56 -1.80 -3.93
N ALA A 441 5.83 -2.10 -4.21
CA ALA A 441 6.74 -2.66 -3.23
C ALA A 441 7.18 -1.65 -2.15
N MET A 442 7.16 -0.35 -2.47
CA MET A 442 7.46 0.75 -1.55
C MET A 442 6.23 1.26 -0.77
N ASP A 443 5.15 0.48 -0.74
CA ASP A 443 3.97 0.75 0.07
C ASP A 443 4.32 0.70 1.57
N ALA A 444 4.39 1.85 2.24
CA ALA A 444 4.71 1.91 3.67
C ALA A 444 3.46 1.93 4.57
N ASP A 445 2.25 1.96 4.02
CA ASP A 445 1.00 1.88 4.81
C ASP A 445 0.49 0.44 4.90
N VAL A 446 0.43 -0.26 3.78
CA VAL A 446 0.14 -1.69 3.65
C VAL A 446 1.38 -2.38 3.07
N ASN A 447 2.41 -2.51 3.90
CA ASN A 447 3.73 -3.00 3.49
C ASN A 447 3.80 -4.51 3.16
N ASN A 448 2.69 -5.22 3.12
CA ASN A 448 2.64 -6.59 2.63
C ASN A 448 1.74 -6.61 1.40
N PHE A 449 2.08 -7.42 0.40
CA PHE A 449 1.22 -7.61 -0.77
C PHE A 449 0.00 -8.48 -0.43
N PHE A 450 -0.95 -7.90 0.30
CA PHE A 450 -2.13 -8.60 0.84
C PHE A 450 -3.16 -8.96 -0.23
N GLY A 451 -3.19 -8.23 -1.36
CA GLY A 451 -4.06 -8.57 -2.49
C GLY A 451 -3.83 -9.99 -3.01
N ASP A 452 -2.62 -10.51 -2.84
CA ASP A 452 -2.24 -11.87 -3.20
C ASP A 452 -2.97 -12.94 -2.38
N ARG A 453 -3.33 -12.64 -1.13
CA ARG A 453 -4.12 -13.54 -0.28
C ARG A 453 -5.55 -13.69 -0.80
N GLN A 454 -6.16 -12.60 -1.24
CA GLN A 454 -7.48 -12.64 -1.85
C GLN A 454 -7.43 -13.31 -3.23
N TYR A 455 -6.39 -13.05 -4.04
CA TYR A 455 -6.12 -13.76 -5.31
C TYR A 455 -6.14 -15.29 -5.12
N ASN A 456 -5.47 -15.78 -4.07
CA ASN A 456 -5.42 -17.22 -3.76
C ASN A 456 -6.80 -17.78 -3.29
N ARG A 457 -7.74 -16.93 -2.85
CA ARG A 457 -9.11 -17.32 -2.46
C ARG A 457 -10.15 -17.13 -3.57
N VAL A 458 -9.73 -16.75 -4.77
CA VAL A 458 -10.60 -16.74 -5.97
C VAL A 458 -10.61 -18.13 -6.59
N SER A 459 -11.80 -18.64 -6.88
CA SER A 459 -12.03 -19.97 -7.46
C SER A 459 -12.94 -19.91 -8.68
N PHE A 460 -12.74 -20.84 -9.61
CA PHE A 460 -13.51 -20.94 -10.85
C PHE A 460 -14.19 -22.31 -10.99
N THR A 461 -15.39 -22.32 -11.54
CA THR A 461 -16.05 -23.54 -12.03
C THR A 461 -15.54 -23.90 -13.42
N GLU A 462 -15.75 -25.15 -13.84
CA GLU A 462 -15.19 -25.68 -15.10
C GLU A 462 -15.60 -24.90 -16.36
N ASN A 463 -16.78 -24.26 -16.35
CA ASN A 463 -17.30 -23.51 -17.50
C ASN A 463 -17.14 -21.99 -17.37
N SER A 464 -16.47 -21.53 -16.31
CA SER A 464 -16.25 -20.12 -16.08
C SER A 464 -15.35 -19.53 -17.18
N LYS A 465 -15.57 -18.26 -17.51
CA LYS A 465 -14.69 -17.48 -18.40
C LYS A 465 -13.88 -16.44 -17.63
N ALA A 466 -14.07 -16.40 -16.31
CA ALA A 466 -13.41 -15.45 -15.45
C ALA A 466 -11.92 -15.74 -15.32
N PHE A 467 -11.14 -14.69 -15.10
CA PHE A 467 -9.72 -14.79 -14.83
C PHE A 467 -9.34 -13.93 -13.63
N LYS A 468 -8.17 -14.22 -13.07
CA LYS A 468 -7.57 -13.43 -12.00
C LYS A 468 -6.15 -13.05 -12.36
N ALA A 469 -5.74 -11.87 -11.94
CA ALA A 469 -4.40 -11.35 -12.15
C ALA A 469 -3.88 -10.56 -10.96
N ALA A 470 -2.56 -10.45 -10.84
CA ALA A 470 -1.90 -9.59 -9.86
C ALA A 470 -0.71 -8.86 -10.49
N LEU A 471 -0.47 -7.61 -10.08
CA LEU A 471 0.69 -6.82 -10.49
C LEU A 471 1.40 -6.23 -9.26
N TYR A 472 2.69 -6.48 -9.16
CA TYR A 472 3.57 -5.93 -8.13
C TYR A 472 4.63 -5.03 -8.77
N ILE A 473 4.73 -3.78 -8.30
CA ILE A 473 5.52 -2.72 -8.95
C ILE A 473 6.66 -2.28 -8.02
N ALA A 474 7.91 -2.42 -8.46
CA ALA A 474 9.08 -2.24 -7.59
C ALA A 474 9.18 -0.86 -6.94
N HIS A 475 8.84 0.21 -7.68
CA HIS A 475 9.07 1.60 -7.25
C HIS A 475 7.80 2.39 -6.90
N ALA A 476 6.64 1.74 -6.80
CA ALA A 476 5.38 2.39 -6.43
C ALA A 476 5.13 2.32 -4.91
N ASN A 477 4.41 3.31 -4.37
CA ASN A 477 3.98 3.35 -2.96
C ASN A 477 2.45 3.17 -2.80
N HIS A 478 1.93 3.33 -1.58
CA HIS A 478 0.49 3.28 -1.32
C HIS A 478 -0.24 4.48 -1.91
N SER A 479 0.28 5.69 -1.65
CA SER A 479 -0.54 6.90 -1.72
C SER A 479 -0.77 7.43 -3.13
N GLN A 480 0.19 7.28 -4.05
CA GLN A 480 0.17 8.00 -5.34
C GLN A 480 -0.90 7.51 -6.33
N PHE A 481 -1.55 6.36 -6.07
CA PHE A 481 -2.75 5.94 -6.80
C PHE A 481 -3.93 6.90 -6.62
N ASN A 482 -3.97 7.67 -5.54
CA ASN A 482 -4.99 8.67 -5.24
C ASN A 482 -4.37 10.07 -5.27
N THR A 483 -4.90 10.97 -6.11
CA THR A 483 -4.30 12.30 -6.29
C THR A 483 -4.38 13.19 -5.05
N ALA A 484 -5.24 12.88 -4.08
CA ALA A 484 -5.43 13.66 -2.85
C ALA A 484 -4.45 13.26 -1.71
N TRP A 485 -3.77 12.12 -1.80
CA TRP A 485 -2.95 11.60 -0.70
C TRP A 485 -1.47 11.99 -0.78
N GLY A 486 -0.99 12.41 -1.95
CA GLY A 486 0.39 12.82 -2.16
C GLY A 486 1.38 11.65 -2.13
N SER A 487 2.64 11.92 -1.74
CA SER A 487 3.76 10.95 -1.81
C SER A 487 4.18 10.36 -0.46
N SER A 488 3.38 10.53 0.60
CA SER A 488 3.75 10.10 1.95
C SER A 488 2.71 9.13 2.51
N ASP A 489 3.10 7.87 2.66
CA ASP A 489 2.26 6.79 3.23
C ASP A 489 2.13 6.87 4.77
N GLU A 490 2.58 7.98 5.36
CA GLU A 490 2.46 8.26 6.78
C GLU A 490 2.29 9.77 6.99
N ARG A 491 1.45 10.12 7.98
CA ARG A 491 1.21 11.50 8.40
C ARG A 491 2.41 12.07 9.16
N LEU A 492 2.46 13.39 9.25
CA LEU A 492 3.50 14.05 10.04
C LEU A 492 3.30 13.84 11.55
N PRO A 493 4.39 13.75 12.34
CA PRO A 493 5.79 13.75 11.90
C PRO A 493 6.33 12.39 11.45
N GLY A 494 5.56 11.30 11.53
CA GLY A 494 6.00 9.96 11.16
C GLY A 494 6.53 9.87 9.71
N GLY A 495 5.88 10.57 8.79
CA GLY A 495 6.29 10.67 7.38
C GLY A 495 7.70 11.24 7.16
N LEU A 496 8.28 11.96 8.14
CA LEU A 496 9.66 12.45 8.06
C LEU A 496 10.70 11.31 8.14
N PHE A 497 10.32 10.16 8.68
CA PHE A 497 11.18 8.98 8.78
C PHE A 497 11.12 8.10 7.53
N LEU A 498 10.14 8.29 6.64
CA LEU A 498 9.99 7.46 5.45
C LEU A 498 11.10 7.78 4.42
N ASN A 499 11.72 6.72 3.89
CA ASN A 499 12.62 6.82 2.77
C ASN A 499 11.82 6.96 1.47
N LYS A 500 12.18 7.96 0.65
CA LYS A 500 11.59 8.21 -0.67
C LYS A 500 12.60 8.06 -1.81
N GLU A 501 13.82 7.63 -1.49
CA GLU A 501 14.82 7.33 -2.50
C GLU A 501 14.36 6.15 -3.35
N GLY A 502 14.36 6.32 -4.68
CA GLY A 502 13.87 5.31 -5.63
C GLY A 502 12.35 5.28 -5.83
N LEU A 503 11.58 6.13 -5.14
CA LEU A 503 10.14 6.25 -5.35
C LEU A 503 9.84 6.82 -6.75
N MET A 504 8.98 6.14 -7.51
CA MET A 504 8.53 6.55 -8.83
C MET A 504 7.68 7.83 -8.77
N ASP A 505 7.70 8.61 -9.85
CA ASP A 505 6.83 9.78 -10.01
C ASP A 505 5.33 9.39 -9.94
N ALA A 506 4.55 10.27 -9.31
CA ALA A 506 3.13 10.00 -9.06
C ALA A 506 2.30 9.83 -10.35
N GLU A 507 2.66 10.56 -11.43
CA GLU A 507 1.98 10.41 -12.73
C GLU A 507 2.30 9.09 -13.42
N GLU A 508 3.53 8.59 -13.31
CA GLU A 508 3.92 7.28 -13.83
C GLU A 508 3.16 6.15 -13.10
N GLN A 509 3.04 6.25 -11.77
CA GLN A 509 2.25 5.28 -10.99
C GLN A 509 0.76 5.29 -11.38
N ARG A 510 0.18 6.48 -11.60
CA ARG A 510 -1.20 6.61 -12.11
C ARG A 510 -1.34 6.13 -13.55
N LEU A 511 -0.33 6.31 -14.41
CA LEU A 511 -0.34 5.77 -15.76
C LEU A 511 -0.44 4.25 -15.73
N ILE A 512 0.34 3.57 -14.87
CA ILE A 512 0.24 2.12 -14.68
C ILE A 512 -1.19 1.75 -14.25
N ALA A 513 -1.78 2.49 -13.30
CA ALA A 513 -3.16 2.26 -12.89
C ALA A 513 -4.16 2.42 -14.04
N LYS A 514 -4.05 3.49 -14.85
CA LYS A 514 -4.89 3.72 -16.03
C LYS A 514 -4.80 2.54 -17.02
N VAL A 515 -3.58 2.12 -17.37
CA VAL A 515 -3.33 1.03 -18.32
C VAL A 515 -3.99 -0.26 -17.85
N TYR A 516 -3.64 -0.72 -16.65
CA TYR A 516 -4.11 -2.02 -16.15
C TYR A 516 -5.58 -2.03 -15.78
N ILE A 517 -6.11 -0.97 -15.15
CA ILE A 517 -7.52 -0.94 -14.73
C ILE A 517 -8.45 -0.87 -15.95
N SER A 518 -8.16 -0.01 -16.93
CA SER A 518 -8.98 0.08 -18.14
C SER A 518 -8.92 -1.21 -18.96
N ALA A 519 -7.70 -1.75 -19.20
CA ALA A 519 -7.54 -3.00 -19.93
C ALA A 519 -8.29 -4.16 -19.27
N PHE A 520 -8.28 -4.25 -17.93
CA PHE A 520 -9.00 -5.28 -17.20
C PHE A 520 -10.52 -5.16 -17.37
N LEU A 521 -11.06 -3.94 -17.25
CA LEU A 521 -12.50 -3.71 -17.39
C LEU A 521 -12.97 -3.88 -18.84
N GLU A 522 -12.16 -3.51 -19.82
CA GLU A 522 -12.48 -3.76 -21.22
C GLU A 522 -12.47 -5.25 -21.57
N ALA A 523 -11.50 -6.00 -21.03
CA ALA A 523 -11.46 -7.45 -21.18
C ALA A 523 -12.65 -8.16 -20.51
N THR A 524 -13.11 -7.66 -19.38
CA THR A 524 -14.10 -8.36 -18.53
C THR A 524 -15.54 -7.91 -18.75
N LEU A 525 -15.79 -6.63 -19.05
CA LEU A 525 -17.14 -6.07 -19.22
C LEU A 525 -17.48 -5.76 -20.68
N MET A 526 -16.47 -5.36 -21.47
CA MET A 526 -16.68 -4.90 -22.85
C MET A 526 -16.41 -5.99 -23.90
N GLY A 527 -15.92 -7.15 -23.48
CA GLY A 527 -15.64 -8.28 -24.37
C GLY A 527 -14.37 -8.12 -25.21
N GLN A 528 -13.50 -7.15 -24.91
CA GLN A 528 -12.21 -6.95 -25.58
C GLN A 528 -11.15 -7.89 -24.99
N SER A 529 -11.35 -9.19 -25.20
CA SER A 529 -10.56 -10.27 -24.62
C SER A 529 -9.06 -10.20 -24.93
N GLU A 530 -8.68 -9.52 -26.00
CA GLU A 530 -7.32 -9.29 -26.46
C GLU A 530 -6.46 -8.57 -25.40
N TYR A 531 -7.07 -7.71 -24.57
CA TYR A 531 -6.36 -7.07 -23.45
C TYR A 531 -5.90 -8.07 -22.39
N LYS A 532 -6.39 -9.33 -22.38
CA LYS A 532 -5.85 -10.40 -21.51
C LYS A 532 -4.36 -10.65 -21.76
N ALA A 533 -3.84 -10.34 -22.94
CA ALA A 533 -2.42 -10.44 -23.26
C ALA A 533 -1.55 -9.69 -22.24
N LEU A 534 -1.97 -8.49 -21.80
CA LEU A 534 -1.26 -7.68 -20.81
C LEU A 534 -1.12 -8.40 -19.46
N PHE A 535 -2.12 -9.19 -19.08
CA PHE A 535 -2.15 -9.88 -17.78
C PHE A 535 -1.45 -11.24 -17.84
N GLN A 536 -1.47 -11.88 -19.00
CA GLN A 536 -0.74 -13.12 -19.26
C GLN A 536 0.77 -12.88 -19.35
N ASP A 537 1.17 -11.76 -19.96
CA ASP A 537 2.56 -11.32 -20.06
C ASP A 537 2.63 -9.79 -20.13
N TYR A 538 3.09 -9.16 -19.04
CA TYR A 538 3.18 -7.70 -18.93
C TYR A 538 4.04 -7.07 -20.04
N ARG A 539 4.95 -7.85 -20.65
CA ARG A 539 5.85 -7.39 -21.71
C ARG A 539 5.12 -6.98 -22.97
N SER A 540 3.94 -7.57 -23.22
CA SER A 540 3.07 -7.20 -24.34
C SER A 540 2.60 -5.74 -24.31
N GLY A 541 2.56 -5.12 -23.12
CA GLY A 541 2.16 -3.73 -22.92
C GLY A 541 3.26 -2.78 -22.45
N LEU A 542 4.54 -3.19 -22.48
CA LEU A 542 5.65 -2.35 -21.99
C LEU A 542 5.75 -0.98 -22.68
N HIS A 543 5.28 -0.88 -23.93
CA HIS A 543 5.25 0.38 -24.66
C HIS A 543 4.24 1.41 -24.10
N TRP A 544 3.30 0.98 -23.26
CA TRP A 544 2.40 1.87 -22.51
C TRP A 544 2.88 2.15 -21.08
N LEU A 545 3.90 1.44 -20.60
CA LEU A 545 4.30 1.42 -19.19
C LEU A 545 5.66 2.12 -18.98
N PRO A 546 5.90 2.72 -17.80
CA PRO A 546 7.21 3.26 -17.43
C PRO A 546 8.30 2.18 -17.46
N ALA A 547 9.39 2.43 -18.20
CA ALA A 547 10.56 1.55 -18.28
C ALA A 547 11.51 1.65 -17.07
N SER A 548 11.27 2.61 -16.17
CA SER A 548 12.09 2.94 -15.00
C SER A 548 11.86 2.02 -13.79
N THR A 549 10.97 1.02 -13.89
CA THR A 549 10.60 0.14 -12.78
C THR A 549 10.51 -1.32 -13.20
N GLY A 550 10.56 -2.21 -12.21
CA GLY A 550 10.32 -3.64 -12.38
C GLY A 550 8.85 -4.02 -12.13
N TYR A 551 8.39 -5.03 -12.86
CA TYR A 551 7.04 -5.58 -12.75
C TYR A 551 7.12 -7.09 -12.49
N VAL A 552 6.32 -7.55 -11.52
CA VAL A 552 6.07 -8.98 -11.31
C VAL A 552 4.57 -9.21 -11.44
N SER A 553 4.17 -10.18 -12.26
CA SER A 553 2.78 -10.43 -12.61
C SER A 553 2.37 -11.88 -12.39
N ARG A 554 1.15 -12.06 -11.87
CA ARG A 554 0.50 -13.38 -11.75
C ARG A 554 -0.74 -13.43 -12.63
N TYR A 555 -1.02 -14.60 -13.17
CA TYR A 555 -2.21 -14.87 -13.97
C TYR A 555 -2.75 -16.26 -13.70
N ASP A 556 -4.07 -16.40 -13.65
CA ASP A 556 -4.77 -17.67 -13.61
C ASP A 556 -6.17 -17.51 -14.23
N GLU A 557 -6.65 -18.52 -14.93
CA GLU A 557 -7.98 -18.51 -15.53
C GLU A 557 -8.62 -19.91 -15.46
N ALA A 558 -9.94 -19.97 -15.59
CA ALA A 558 -10.70 -21.20 -15.41
C ALA A 558 -10.27 -22.36 -16.33
N SER A 559 -9.74 -22.05 -17.53
CA SER A 559 -9.29 -23.03 -18.51
C SER A 559 -7.91 -23.63 -18.21
N ILE A 560 -7.11 -22.99 -17.35
CA ILE A 560 -5.84 -23.54 -16.89
C ILE A 560 -6.14 -24.68 -15.95
N TRP A 561 -5.71 -25.88 -16.34
CA TRP A 561 -5.70 -27.00 -15.43
C TRP A 561 -4.28 -27.20 -14.89
N LYS A 562 -4.21 -27.40 -13.58
CA LYS A 562 -2.94 -27.51 -12.85
C LYS A 562 -2.59 -28.98 -12.69
N ALA A 563 -1.39 -29.41 -13.06
CA ALA A 563 -0.86 -30.72 -12.71
C ALA A 563 -0.41 -30.76 -11.24
N ALA A 564 0.19 -29.67 -10.77
CA ALA A 564 0.59 -29.49 -9.36
C ALA A 564 0.33 -28.03 -8.93
N SER A 565 -0.61 -27.85 -8.00
CA SER A 565 -0.92 -26.56 -7.36
C SER A 565 -0.48 -26.51 -5.89
N PHE A 566 0.09 -27.60 -5.39
CA PHE A 566 0.57 -27.82 -4.01
C PHE A 566 -0.42 -27.54 -2.87
N GLU A 567 -1.62 -27.00 -3.10
CA GLU A 567 -2.67 -26.77 -2.11
C GLU A 567 -3.49 -28.02 -1.83
N ALA A 568 -3.92 -28.69 -2.90
CA ALA A 568 -4.69 -29.93 -2.84
C ALA A 568 -4.25 -30.86 -3.97
N SER A 569 -4.15 -32.17 -3.70
CA SER A 569 -3.93 -33.14 -4.76
C SER A 569 -5.18 -33.23 -5.63
N ASN A 570 -4.99 -33.05 -6.93
CA ASN A 570 -6.03 -33.25 -7.94
C ASN A 570 -5.86 -34.56 -8.72
N GLY A 571 -4.90 -35.40 -8.30
CA GLY A 571 -4.60 -36.69 -8.93
C GLY A 571 -3.98 -36.61 -10.32
N LEU A 572 -3.56 -35.42 -10.79
CA LEU A 572 -2.94 -35.24 -12.11
C LEU A 572 -1.43 -35.42 -12.09
N ALA A 573 -0.77 -35.17 -10.95
CA ALA A 573 0.62 -35.57 -10.68
C ALA A 573 0.68 -36.99 -10.09
N ALA A 574 1.55 -37.85 -10.63
CA ALA A 574 1.77 -39.21 -10.14
C ALA A 574 2.86 -39.26 -9.06
N SER A 575 4.01 -38.63 -9.33
CA SER A 575 5.16 -38.59 -8.43
C SER A 575 6.06 -37.42 -8.73
N THR A 576 6.92 -37.08 -7.77
CA THR A 576 7.96 -36.07 -7.92
C THR A 576 9.31 -36.67 -7.55
N SER A 577 10.36 -36.30 -8.26
CA SER A 577 11.75 -36.67 -7.92
C SER A 577 12.68 -35.48 -8.02
N MET A 578 13.79 -35.54 -7.30
CA MET A 578 14.81 -34.49 -7.26
C MET A 578 16.18 -35.13 -7.38
N ASP A 579 17.08 -34.47 -8.11
CA ASP A 579 18.49 -34.84 -8.18
C ASP A 579 19.38 -33.61 -7.96
N GLY A 580 20.46 -33.75 -7.21
CA GLY A 580 21.38 -32.66 -6.89
C GLY A 580 20.82 -31.50 -6.03
N MET A 581 19.57 -31.58 -5.56
CA MET A 581 18.96 -30.58 -4.66
C MET A 581 19.52 -30.68 -3.24
N LYS A 582 19.76 -29.53 -2.60
CA LYS A 582 20.10 -29.45 -1.18
C LYS A 582 18.86 -29.65 -0.31
N SER A 583 17.77 -28.99 -0.67
CA SER A 583 16.46 -29.19 -0.06
C SER A 583 15.36 -29.02 -1.11
N GLY A 584 14.26 -29.71 -0.88
CA GLY A 584 13.10 -29.67 -1.75
C GLY A 584 11.87 -30.06 -0.96
N GLU A 585 11.13 -29.08 -0.47
CA GLU A 585 9.99 -29.31 0.41
C GLU A 585 8.82 -28.39 0.06
N LYS A 586 7.61 -28.86 0.38
CA LYS A 586 6.42 -28.02 0.27
C LYS A 586 6.48 -26.96 1.36
N GLU A 587 6.59 -25.69 0.98
CA GLU A 587 6.58 -24.55 1.89
C GLU A 587 5.40 -23.62 1.59
N THR A 588 4.89 -22.95 2.63
CA THR A 588 3.91 -21.88 2.48
C THR A 588 4.61 -20.59 2.07
N ALA A 589 4.10 -19.90 1.04
CA ALA A 589 4.59 -18.58 0.66
C ALA A 589 4.29 -17.56 1.76
N LYS A 590 5.31 -16.78 2.15
CA LYS A 590 5.25 -15.84 3.28
C LYS A 590 5.32 -14.38 2.83
N ASP A 591 4.56 -13.53 3.50
CA ASP A 591 4.69 -12.07 3.40
C ASP A 591 5.88 -11.53 4.20
N ARG A 592 6.10 -10.21 4.19
CA ARG A 592 7.21 -9.56 4.92
C ARG A 592 7.10 -9.77 6.43
N ASP A 593 5.94 -10.11 6.97
CA ASP A 593 5.77 -10.39 8.39
C ASP A 593 5.97 -11.86 8.77
N GLY A 594 6.14 -12.74 7.78
CA GLY A 594 6.26 -14.19 7.95
C GLY A 594 4.92 -14.92 8.00
N ASN A 595 3.81 -14.23 7.69
CA ASN A 595 2.48 -14.83 7.65
C ASN A 595 2.21 -15.49 6.29
N SER A 596 1.31 -16.47 6.28
CA SER A 596 0.88 -17.13 5.05
C SER A 596 0.21 -16.16 4.07
N LYS A 597 0.58 -16.26 2.80
CA LYS A 597 -0.12 -15.62 1.68
C LYS A 597 -1.31 -16.44 1.17
N GLY A 598 -1.64 -17.56 1.80
CA GLY A 598 -2.75 -18.42 1.41
C GLY A 598 -2.45 -19.34 0.22
N THR A 599 -1.17 -19.48 -0.16
CA THR A 599 -0.68 -20.48 -1.12
C THR A 599 0.65 -21.06 -0.64
N SER A 600 1.02 -22.19 -1.23
CA SER A 600 2.19 -23.01 -0.94
C SER A 600 2.75 -23.49 -2.26
N GLY A 601 4.05 -23.71 -2.31
CA GLY A 601 4.71 -24.26 -3.48
C GLY A 601 5.80 -25.24 -3.10
N MET A 602 6.45 -25.81 -4.10
CA MET A 602 7.67 -26.59 -3.92
C MET A 602 8.86 -25.63 -3.82
N ALA A 603 9.40 -25.47 -2.61
CA ALA A 603 10.62 -24.70 -2.38
C ALA A 603 11.85 -25.57 -2.67
N LEU A 604 12.65 -25.16 -3.64
CA LEU A 604 13.81 -25.88 -4.15
C LEU A 604 15.08 -25.07 -3.89
N GLU A 605 16.04 -25.66 -3.20
CA GLU A 605 17.36 -25.05 -2.93
C GLU A 605 18.47 -25.93 -3.51
N TRP A 606 19.45 -25.30 -4.16
CA TRP A 606 20.63 -25.97 -4.70
C TRP A 606 21.91 -25.18 -4.43
N GLU A 607 23.03 -25.90 -4.40
CA GLU A 607 24.37 -25.35 -4.19
C GLU A 607 25.34 -25.67 -5.33
N LYS A 608 24.88 -26.39 -6.36
CA LYS A 608 25.65 -26.72 -7.55
C LYS A 608 24.77 -26.64 -8.81
N PRO A 609 25.34 -26.23 -9.95
CA PRO A 609 24.65 -26.30 -11.23
C PRO A 609 24.19 -27.72 -11.57
N GLY A 610 23.09 -27.83 -12.30
CA GLY A 610 22.54 -29.07 -12.82
C GLY A 610 21.56 -29.78 -11.89
N ALA A 611 21.27 -29.22 -10.71
CA ALA A 611 20.21 -29.73 -9.83
C ALA A 611 18.86 -29.71 -10.56
N SER A 612 18.04 -30.74 -10.35
CA SER A 612 16.77 -30.90 -11.08
C SER A 612 15.61 -31.31 -10.18
N TYR A 613 14.42 -30.87 -10.58
CA TYR A 613 13.13 -31.27 -10.04
C TYR A 613 12.26 -31.81 -11.19
N GLU A 614 11.77 -33.03 -11.05
CA GLU A 614 10.94 -33.70 -12.04
C GLU A 614 9.55 -34.01 -11.46
N LEU A 615 8.52 -33.74 -12.26
CA LEU A 615 7.11 -34.05 -11.99
C LEU A 615 6.62 -35.06 -13.03
N GLU A 616 6.29 -36.27 -12.59
CA GLU A 616 5.66 -37.29 -13.45
C GLU A 616 4.15 -37.09 -13.48
N LEU A 617 3.59 -37.03 -14.70
CA LEU A 617 2.17 -36.88 -14.93
C LEU A 617 1.46 -38.23 -14.82
N SER A 618 0.27 -38.21 -14.22
CA SER A 618 -0.60 -39.38 -14.14
C SER A 618 -1.19 -39.75 -15.51
N SER A 619 -1.68 -40.98 -15.64
CA SER A 619 -2.48 -41.40 -16.81
C SER A 619 -3.77 -40.57 -16.97
N GLY A 620 -4.28 -39.96 -15.90
CA GLY A 620 -5.40 -39.02 -15.94
C GLY A 620 -5.06 -37.72 -16.68
N ALA A 621 -3.81 -37.25 -16.59
CA ALA A 621 -3.34 -36.05 -17.26
C ALA A 621 -3.26 -36.21 -18.78
N ALA A 622 -2.85 -37.38 -19.29
CA ALA A 622 -2.78 -37.68 -20.72
C ALA A 622 -4.11 -37.40 -21.46
N ARG A 623 -5.25 -37.67 -20.80
CA ARG A 623 -6.58 -37.36 -21.37
C ARG A 623 -6.84 -35.87 -21.51
N ARG A 624 -6.40 -35.05 -20.55
CA ARG A 624 -6.55 -33.57 -20.59
C ARG A 624 -5.56 -32.94 -21.56
N LEU A 625 -4.37 -33.51 -21.69
CA LEU A 625 -3.36 -33.08 -22.65
C LEU A 625 -3.83 -33.26 -24.10
N LYS A 626 -4.66 -34.26 -24.38
CA LYS A 626 -5.23 -34.45 -25.74
C LYS A 626 -6.08 -33.27 -26.21
N SER A 627 -6.76 -32.56 -25.30
CA SER A 627 -7.54 -31.36 -25.63
C SER A 627 -6.72 -30.07 -25.67
N LEU A 628 -5.39 -30.16 -25.47
CA LEU A 628 -4.54 -28.98 -25.36
C LEU A 628 -4.24 -28.33 -26.71
N GLY A 629 -4.20 -29.11 -27.80
CA GLY A 629 -3.87 -28.61 -29.15
C GLY A 629 -2.51 -27.90 -29.19
N GLU A 630 -2.48 -26.73 -29.83
CA GLU A 630 -1.34 -25.80 -29.88
C GLU A 630 -1.23 -24.89 -28.63
N GLY A 631 -1.66 -25.37 -27.45
CA GLY A 631 -1.66 -24.61 -26.19
C GLY A 631 -0.28 -24.32 -25.58
N SER A 632 -0.29 -23.96 -24.29
CA SER A 632 0.90 -23.48 -23.56
C SER A 632 1.17 -24.29 -22.29
N PHE A 633 2.44 -24.44 -21.95
CA PHE A 633 2.89 -24.87 -20.64
C PHE A 633 2.86 -23.68 -19.66
N VAL A 634 2.35 -23.90 -18.45
CA VAL A 634 2.19 -22.85 -17.44
C VAL A 634 2.85 -23.26 -16.13
N PHE A 635 3.55 -22.33 -15.49
CA PHE A 635 3.97 -22.46 -14.10
C PHE A 635 4.15 -21.09 -13.46
N SER A 636 4.14 -21.05 -12.13
CA SER A 636 4.48 -19.86 -11.34
C SER A 636 5.78 -20.08 -10.59
N MET A 637 6.64 -19.06 -10.53
CA MET A 637 7.90 -19.11 -9.80
C MET A 637 8.15 -17.84 -8.99
N SER A 638 8.54 -17.99 -7.72
CA SER A 638 9.08 -16.92 -6.88
C SER A 638 10.56 -17.17 -6.63
N ASN A 639 11.40 -16.17 -6.84
CA ASN A 639 12.80 -16.20 -6.39
C ASN A 639 12.85 -15.96 -4.88
N LEU A 640 13.57 -16.79 -4.11
CA LEU A 640 13.68 -16.77 -2.65
C LEU A 640 15.12 -16.57 -2.16
N GLU A 641 15.96 -15.91 -2.95
CA GLU A 641 17.39 -15.75 -2.68
C GLU A 641 17.76 -15.15 -1.31
N TRP A 642 16.88 -14.35 -0.68
CA TRP A 642 17.12 -13.82 0.66
C TRP A 642 17.15 -14.91 1.75
N GLU A 643 16.64 -16.11 1.45
CA GLU A 643 16.65 -17.25 2.37
C GLU A 643 17.92 -18.11 2.28
N LEU A 644 18.80 -17.84 1.31
CA LEU A 644 20.07 -18.58 1.13
C LEU A 644 21.11 -18.31 2.24
N GLY A 645 20.80 -17.44 3.20
CA GLY A 645 21.67 -17.01 4.29
C GLY A 645 22.54 -15.80 3.94
N ALA A 646 23.19 -15.21 4.94
CA ALA A 646 23.95 -13.94 4.87
C ALA A 646 25.27 -14.00 4.08
N SER A 647 25.38 -14.88 3.08
CA SER A 647 26.50 -14.91 2.14
C SER A 647 26.34 -13.79 1.12
N GLU A 648 26.83 -12.60 1.45
CA GLU A 648 27.04 -11.55 0.45
C GLU A 648 28.31 -11.82 -0.35
N PRO A 649 28.31 -11.62 -1.67
CA PRO A 649 27.19 -11.15 -2.51
C PRO A 649 26.13 -12.23 -2.83
N LEU A 650 24.89 -11.78 -3.13
CA LEU A 650 23.80 -12.64 -3.62
C LEU A 650 24.21 -13.36 -4.92
N PRO A 651 23.70 -14.58 -5.20
CA PRO A 651 23.96 -15.24 -6.47
C PRO A 651 23.33 -14.48 -7.66
N PRO A 652 23.76 -14.79 -8.89
CA PRO A 652 23.02 -14.38 -10.09
C PRO A 652 21.58 -14.88 -10.05
N LEU A 653 20.70 -14.26 -10.85
CA LEU A 653 19.31 -14.71 -10.95
C LEU A 653 19.24 -16.19 -11.34
N PRO A 654 18.24 -16.95 -10.83
CA PRO A 654 18.06 -18.35 -11.19
C PRO A 654 17.93 -18.53 -12.70
N GLU A 655 18.79 -19.40 -13.25
CA GLU A 655 18.71 -19.83 -14.64
C GLU A 655 18.20 -21.27 -14.67
N ALA A 656 17.20 -21.57 -15.50
CA ALA A 656 16.61 -22.90 -15.58
C ALA A 656 16.44 -23.36 -17.05
N GLU A 657 16.70 -24.64 -17.29
CA GLU A 657 16.29 -25.36 -18.49
C GLU A 657 15.02 -26.14 -18.17
N LEU A 658 13.95 -25.85 -18.90
CA LEU A 658 12.66 -26.52 -18.79
C LEU A 658 12.61 -27.65 -19.82
N SER A 659 12.27 -28.86 -19.39
CA SER A 659 12.15 -30.00 -20.28
C SER A 659 10.78 -30.67 -20.17
N LEU A 660 10.13 -30.88 -21.32
CA LEU A 660 8.96 -31.74 -21.47
C LEU A 660 9.44 -33.09 -22.01
N VAL A 661 9.30 -34.15 -21.21
CA VAL A 661 9.76 -35.49 -21.54
C VAL A 661 8.60 -36.33 -22.04
N LEU A 662 8.73 -36.85 -23.26
CA LEU A 662 7.70 -37.67 -23.90
C LEU A 662 7.73 -39.12 -23.42
N GLU A 663 6.65 -39.87 -23.68
CA GLU A 663 6.60 -41.32 -23.43
C GLU A 663 7.73 -42.10 -24.11
N SER A 664 8.21 -41.62 -25.27
CA SER A 664 9.36 -42.17 -26.00
C SER A 664 10.70 -41.98 -25.28
N GLY A 665 10.75 -41.11 -24.26
CA GLY A 665 11.97 -40.66 -23.59
C GLY A 665 12.63 -39.45 -24.26
N GLU A 666 12.09 -38.98 -25.37
CA GLU A 666 12.57 -37.77 -26.05
C GLU A 666 12.32 -36.52 -25.18
N LYS A 667 13.34 -35.66 -25.06
CA LYS A 667 13.25 -34.38 -24.33
C LYS A 667 13.02 -33.22 -25.30
N ARG A 668 12.05 -32.38 -24.96
CA ARG A 668 11.76 -31.09 -25.59
C ARG A 668 12.14 -29.99 -24.61
N VAL A 669 13.13 -29.16 -24.94
CA VAL A 669 13.81 -28.26 -24.00
C VAL A 669 13.61 -26.79 -24.36
N LEU A 670 13.59 -25.94 -23.34
CA LEU A 670 13.59 -24.49 -23.47
C LEU A 670 14.40 -23.88 -22.32
N LYS A 671 15.29 -22.95 -22.65
CA LYS A 671 16.02 -22.17 -21.64
C LYS A 671 15.13 -21.03 -21.16
N LEU A 672 14.94 -20.90 -19.84
CA LEU A 672 14.00 -19.93 -19.28
C LEU A 672 14.34 -18.50 -19.71
N SER A 673 15.62 -18.10 -19.67
CA SER A 673 16.06 -16.76 -20.11
C SER A 673 15.85 -16.47 -21.60
N SER A 674 15.73 -17.49 -22.48
CA SER A 674 15.38 -17.25 -23.88
C SER A 674 13.91 -16.91 -24.07
N PHE A 675 13.07 -17.20 -23.07
CA PHE A 675 11.67 -16.79 -23.04
C PHE A 675 11.45 -15.57 -22.14
N MET A 676 11.78 -15.67 -20.86
CA MET A 676 11.70 -14.62 -19.84
C MET A 676 12.61 -15.02 -18.66
N ALA A 677 13.54 -14.16 -18.27
CA ALA A 677 14.40 -14.43 -17.11
C ALA A 677 13.60 -14.57 -15.79
N ALA A 678 14.22 -15.18 -14.77
CA ALA A 678 13.68 -15.19 -13.42
C ALA A 678 13.54 -13.75 -12.89
N GLN A 679 12.42 -13.44 -12.24
CA GLN A 679 12.18 -12.08 -11.73
C GLN A 679 13.05 -11.75 -10.51
N GLU A 680 13.58 -10.53 -10.50
CA GLU A 680 14.31 -9.97 -9.37
C GLU A 680 13.32 -9.57 -8.26
N PRO A 681 13.53 -10.02 -7.00
CA PRO A 681 12.74 -9.55 -5.87
C PRO A 681 12.91 -8.05 -5.63
N ALA A 682 11.80 -7.34 -5.38
CA ALA A 682 11.84 -5.92 -5.05
C ALA A 682 12.25 -5.71 -3.57
N TYR A 683 13.52 -5.36 -3.36
CA TYR A 683 14.05 -4.99 -2.04
C TYR A 683 13.69 -3.54 -1.69
N THR A 684 13.03 -3.35 -0.55
CA THR A 684 12.57 -2.04 -0.11
C THR A 684 13.21 -1.65 1.22
N SER A 685 13.70 -0.41 1.28
CA SER A 685 14.16 0.26 2.49
C SER A 685 13.15 1.36 2.81
N PHE A 686 12.32 1.15 3.83
CA PHE A 686 11.16 2.01 4.13
C PHE A 686 11.53 3.25 4.92
N LEU A 687 12.65 3.24 5.65
CA LEU A 687 13.04 4.32 6.55
C LEU A 687 14.36 4.97 6.15
N THR A 688 14.43 6.29 6.29
CA THR A 688 15.66 7.07 6.09
C THR A 688 16.77 6.64 7.03
N MET A 689 16.41 6.09 8.20
CA MET A 689 17.35 5.57 9.18
C MET A 689 17.22 4.05 9.27
N GLY A 690 18.08 3.32 8.56
CA GLY A 690 17.97 1.86 8.44
C GLY A 690 17.94 1.09 9.77
N PHE A 691 18.52 1.64 10.85
CA PHE A 691 18.45 1.00 12.17
C PHE A 691 17.05 1.03 12.81
N LEU A 692 16.12 1.84 12.30
CA LEU A 692 14.74 1.93 12.80
C LEU A 692 13.81 0.89 12.17
N GLU A 693 14.22 0.23 11.08
CA GLU A 693 13.39 -0.74 10.34
C GLU A 693 12.86 -1.87 11.24
N HIS A 694 13.72 -2.32 12.17
CA HIS A 694 13.42 -3.37 13.14
C HIS A 694 12.78 -2.87 14.44
N ARG A 695 12.18 -1.67 14.45
CA ARG A 695 11.69 -1.03 15.68
C ARG A 695 10.42 -0.21 15.47
N MET A 696 10.35 0.54 14.38
CA MET A 696 9.20 1.41 14.11
C MET A 696 7.94 0.59 13.85
N LYS A 697 6.80 1.06 14.37
CA LYS A 697 5.47 0.44 14.19
C LYS A 697 5.44 -1.06 14.53
N ASN A 698 6.01 -1.45 15.68
CA ASN A 698 6.08 -2.85 16.11
C ASN A 698 6.79 -3.77 15.09
N ASN A 699 7.94 -3.33 14.58
CA ASN A 699 8.78 -4.06 13.61
C ASN A 699 8.12 -4.25 12.25
N LYS A 700 7.22 -3.35 11.85
CA LYS A 700 6.50 -3.40 10.57
C LYS A 700 7.45 -3.54 9.38
N TYR A 701 8.55 -2.78 9.38
CA TYR A 701 9.45 -2.66 8.22
C TYR A 701 10.71 -3.55 8.32
N LYS A 702 10.72 -4.54 9.23
CA LYS A 702 11.90 -5.36 9.53
C LYS A 702 12.46 -6.14 8.33
N ASN A 703 11.59 -6.56 7.41
CA ASN A 703 11.97 -7.38 6.26
C ASN A 703 11.78 -6.55 4.98
N PRO A 704 12.79 -6.47 4.10
CA PRO A 704 12.74 -5.61 2.91
C PRO A 704 11.98 -6.24 1.73
N VAL A 705 11.76 -7.56 1.76
CA VAL A 705 11.29 -8.37 0.62
C VAL A 705 10.30 -9.45 1.09
N GLU A 706 9.45 -9.93 0.19
CA GLU A 706 8.50 -11.02 0.40
C GLU A 706 8.40 -11.92 -0.83
N ALA A 707 7.81 -13.12 -0.68
CA ALA A 707 7.55 -14.01 -1.80
C ALA A 707 6.48 -13.43 -2.72
N VAL A 708 6.81 -13.27 -4.00
CA VAL A 708 5.90 -12.82 -5.06
C VAL A 708 6.16 -13.68 -6.29
N PHE A 709 5.12 -14.38 -6.75
CA PHE A 709 5.23 -15.27 -7.90
C PHE A 709 5.13 -14.48 -9.21
N GLN A 710 5.92 -14.90 -10.21
CA GLN A 710 5.71 -14.60 -11.62
C GLN A 710 5.08 -15.81 -12.30
N THR A 711 4.02 -15.60 -13.08
CA THR A 711 3.45 -16.64 -13.94
C THR A 711 4.15 -16.64 -15.31
N TYR A 712 4.50 -17.83 -15.80
CA TYR A 712 5.10 -18.05 -17.11
C TYR A 712 4.11 -18.86 -17.95
N ILE A 713 3.72 -18.34 -19.11
CA ILE A 713 2.83 -19.01 -20.08
C ILE A 713 3.63 -19.20 -21.37
N ILE A 714 4.14 -20.41 -21.57
CA ILE A 714 5.12 -20.71 -22.63
C ILE A 714 4.44 -21.54 -23.71
N PRO A 715 4.30 -21.05 -24.95
CA PRO A 715 3.74 -21.83 -26.05
C PRO A 715 4.51 -23.12 -26.26
N LEU A 716 3.79 -24.24 -26.42
CA LEU A 716 4.41 -25.55 -26.55
C LEU A 716 5.34 -25.67 -27.77
N GLN A 717 5.09 -24.88 -28.82
CA GLN A 717 5.91 -24.87 -30.03
C GLN A 717 7.32 -24.29 -29.80
N MET A 718 7.56 -23.59 -28.69
CA MET A 718 8.88 -23.06 -28.36
C MET A 718 9.85 -24.12 -27.82
N PHE A 719 9.34 -25.28 -27.38
CA PHE A 719 10.20 -26.34 -26.86
C PHE A 719 10.82 -27.13 -28.02
N LYS A 720 12.15 -27.04 -28.15
CA LYS A 720 12.91 -27.68 -29.25
C LYS A 720 13.40 -29.08 -28.86
N PRO A 721 13.63 -30.01 -29.81
CA PRO A 721 14.34 -31.25 -29.51
C PRO A 721 15.70 -30.96 -28.85
N ALA A 722 16.08 -31.75 -27.83
CA ALA A 722 17.36 -31.55 -27.13
C ALA A 722 18.59 -31.62 -28.06
N SER A 723 18.50 -32.32 -29.21
CA SER A 723 19.56 -32.36 -30.23
C SER A 723 19.78 -31.02 -30.93
N ASP A 724 18.77 -30.16 -30.92
CA ASP A 724 18.68 -28.93 -31.70
C ASP A 724 18.65 -27.69 -30.78
N ALA A 725 18.88 -27.88 -29.48
CA ALA A 725 18.79 -26.85 -28.43
C ALA A 725 19.70 -25.63 -28.71
N ASP A 726 20.83 -25.86 -29.39
CA ASP A 726 21.81 -24.83 -29.78
C ASP A 726 21.66 -24.37 -31.25
N SER A 727 20.63 -24.81 -31.97
CA SER A 727 20.43 -24.47 -33.39
C SER A 727 19.35 -23.39 -33.60
N ASP A 728 19.68 -22.39 -34.44
CA ASP A 728 18.76 -21.33 -34.88
C ASP A 728 17.71 -21.81 -35.90
N HIS A 729 17.61 -23.13 -36.15
CA HIS A 729 16.65 -23.69 -37.07
C HIS A 729 15.29 -23.91 -36.38
N ASN A 730 14.26 -23.26 -36.92
CA ASN A 730 12.85 -23.47 -36.54
C ASN A 730 12.30 -24.79 -37.09
N GLY A 731 12.84 -25.90 -36.60
CA GLY A 731 12.33 -27.25 -36.84
C GLY A 731 10.99 -27.46 -36.13
N LEU A 732 9.90 -26.98 -36.74
CA LEU A 732 8.52 -27.28 -36.33
C LEU A 732 8.22 -28.78 -36.55
N SER A 733 8.68 -29.63 -35.63
CA SER A 733 8.06 -30.95 -35.44
C SER A 733 6.97 -30.79 -34.39
N GLY A 734 5.71 -31.06 -34.76
CA GLY A 734 4.56 -30.87 -33.89
C GLY A 734 4.68 -31.70 -32.62
N LEU A 735 4.88 -31.03 -31.48
CA LEU A 735 4.82 -31.65 -30.16
C LEU A 735 3.38 -32.13 -29.94
N GLN A 736 3.19 -33.45 -29.83
CA GLN A 736 1.90 -34.03 -29.46
C GLN A 736 1.76 -33.96 -27.93
N PRO A 737 0.88 -33.10 -27.38
CA PRO A 737 0.89 -32.84 -25.94
C PRO A 737 0.47 -34.06 -25.11
N ASP A 738 -0.36 -34.95 -25.67
CA ASP A 738 -0.82 -36.18 -25.02
C ASP A 738 0.30 -37.21 -24.77
N LEU A 739 1.45 -37.05 -25.43
CA LEU A 739 2.64 -37.86 -25.18
C LEU A 739 3.53 -37.32 -24.05
N ILE A 740 3.23 -36.14 -23.48
CA ILE A 740 4.02 -35.57 -22.39
C ILE A 740 3.81 -36.43 -21.14
N LYS A 741 4.89 -37.03 -20.65
CA LYS A 741 4.88 -37.90 -19.48
C LYS A 741 5.48 -37.21 -18.25
N ARG A 742 6.55 -36.42 -18.43
CA ARG A 742 7.23 -35.75 -17.31
C ARG A 742 7.58 -34.31 -17.63
N ILE A 743 7.62 -33.48 -16.60
CA ILE A 743 8.07 -32.09 -16.65
C ILE A 743 9.30 -31.99 -15.75
N GLU A 744 10.40 -31.46 -16.27
CA GLU A 744 11.67 -31.33 -15.55
C GLU A 744 12.11 -29.86 -15.54
N PHE A 745 12.48 -29.38 -14.36
CA PHE A 745 13.12 -28.09 -14.13
C PHE A 745 14.57 -28.36 -13.74
N ARG A 746 15.52 -27.98 -14.60
CA ARG A 746 16.95 -28.15 -14.35
C ARG A 746 17.62 -26.80 -14.14
N PHE A 747 18.12 -26.54 -12.95
CA PHE A 747 18.73 -25.26 -12.58
C PHE A 747 20.19 -25.21 -12.99
N LEU A 748 20.55 -24.20 -13.80
CA LEU A 748 21.88 -24.03 -14.38
C LEU A 748 22.76 -23.06 -13.58
N SER A 749 22.17 -22.25 -12.70
CA SER A 749 22.93 -21.33 -11.86
C SER A 749 23.70 -22.07 -10.75
N GLU A 750 24.77 -21.44 -10.25
CA GLU A 750 25.67 -22.06 -9.26
C GLU A 750 24.97 -22.47 -7.97
N ARG A 751 24.10 -21.59 -7.46
CA ARG A 751 23.27 -21.81 -6.28
C ARG A 751 22.02 -20.95 -6.38
N GLY A 752 20.97 -21.32 -5.68
CA GLY A 752 19.72 -20.57 -5.68
C GLY A 752 18.67 -21.21 -4.80
N LYS A 753 17.62 -20.43 -4.51
CA LYS A 753 16.38 -20.94 -3.89
C LYS A 753 15.20 -20.33 -4.64
N VAL A 754 14.30 -21.18 -5.11
CA VAL A 754 13.04 -20.74 -5.74
C VAL A 754 11.86 -21.51 -5.15
N MET A 755 10.66 -20.97 -5.31
CA MET A 755 9.41 -21.68 -5.05
C MET A 755 8.64 -21.83 -6.36
N LEU A 756 8.34 -23.07 -6.73
CA LEU A 756 7.49 -23.39 -7.88
C LEU A 756 6.05 -23.64 -7.42
N ASP A 757 5.08 -23.10 -8.15
CA ASP A 757 3.66 -23.28 -7.91
C ASP A 757 2.89 -23.34 -9.24
N ASP A 758 1.62 -23.74 -9.22
CA ASP A 758 0.69 -23.71 -10.36
C ASP A 758 1.25 -24.34 -11.66
N ILE A 759 1.97 -25.45 -11.56
CA ILE A 759 2.52 -26.17 -12.73
C ILE A 759 1.35 -26.83 -13.48
N GLY A 760 1.15 -26.52 -14.75
CA GLY A 760 -0.01 -26.95 -15.52
C GLY A 760 0.06 -26.59 -17.00
N PHE A 761 -1.11 -26.55 -17.63
CA PHE A 761 -1.21 -26.25 -19.06
C PHE A 761 -2.46 -25.41 -19.35
N LEU A 762 -2.32 -24.53 -20.34
CA LEU A 762 -3.37 -23.69 -20.89
C LEU A 762 -3.75 -24.20 -22.29
N PRO A 763 -5.01 -24.58 -22.55
CA PRO A 763 -5.44 -25.04 -23.87
C PRO A 763 -5.31 -23.98 -24.97
N GLU A 764 -5.23 -24.45 -26.22
CA GLU A 764 -5.28 -23.61 -27.41
C GLU A 764 -6.48 -22.64 -27.40
N GLY A 765 -6.26 -21.40 -27.85
CA GLY A 765 -7.24 -20.32 -27.80
C GLY A 765 -7.35 -19.62 -26.42
N GLY A 766 -6.64 -20.11 -25.40
CA GLY A 766 -6.51 -19.44 -24.11
C GLY A 766 -5.42 -18.37 -24.06
N ALA A 767 -4.33 -18.53 -24.82
CA ALA A 767 -3.26 -17.53 -24.90
C ALA A 767 -3.61 -16.38 -25.85
N TYR A 768 -3.45 -15.15 -25.38
CA TYR A 768 -3.68 -13.91 -26.12
C TYR A 768 -2.38 -13.21 -26.51
N VAL A 769 -1.24 -13.71 -26.02
CA VAL A 769 0.08 -13.18 -26.34
C VAL A 769 0.61 -13.86 -27.61
N ASN A 770 0.97 -13.05 -28.59
CA ASN A 770 1.69 -13.52 -29.77
C ASN A 770 3.19 -13.47 -29.48
N TYR A 771 3.86 -14.61 -29.62
CA TYR A 771 5.30 -14.68 -29.47
C TYR A 771 5.97 -14.80 -30.84
N ARG A 772 7.06 -14.04 -31.05
CA ARG A 772 7.84 -14.10 -32.29
C ARG A 772 8.49 -15.47 -32.40
N LYS A 773 8.29 -16.12 -33.55
CA LYS A 773 8.83 -17.44 -33.90
C LYS A 773 10.30 -17.39 -34.25
#